data_AF-A0A9W7ARU4-F1
#
_entry.id   AF-A0A9W7ARU4-F1
#
_cell.length_a   1.000
_cell.length_b   1.000
_cell.length_c   1.000
_cell.angle_alpha   90.00
_cell.angle_beta   90.00
_cell.angle_gamma   90.00
#
_symmetry.space_group_name_H-M   'P 1'
#
loop_
_entity.id
_entity.type
_entity.pdbx_description
1 polymer ?
#
loop_
_entity_poly.entity_id
_entity_poly.type
_entity_poly.pdbx_seq_one_letter_code
_entity_poly.pdbx_strand_id
1 'polypeptide(L)'
;MMGTAPAHFLYPAFLLLTCFLSSANASYVVKACVARSLNHTCSPTAITTRRTEQPVTGDCGHTYDQKGSVTWADLTLPDSPEGEDGGVLLVEVTTAISGQSTDGGFFVRPSRRTRQWGRAQLNGKKSATFYLAETGQYSVEFASPEFWRTDAALSFDSLMLFVNPELSIPSNAKIISDDSTVVAEDLGPNEVYVFAADYQYDWGADHVFKVHDNTQIYFEPGAHVKARIVQTEKKVDNVIISGYGILDTHYDLEPDLVGISDDNTHQSIGIYGKNIKVHGVTILNTNPKCDVWGYCLNINANWSPIGDPTDPFGANELQNQALPAPSYKPRKAHCQEKNMDDTPNTNFENCPTSHNDGQKVTFVKCMTWQMGQDGINAGRYGTVDNSFVRVIDDAIKPWDSNGIYTNVTIWQQTLGWPINFGWWNWNQPDENTILEDIYVIHNHNWRSSADWPETQSGQCTIGAIYGSGAVKRAYRLKNIFVETAASCALGLEISKTAYSRHPTSEGCVGSMVDFEIDGIFFDEDFKSGSGYANFISGEANPYPACTGELSGKIENLKIASNVAGKALSESDFVLPASGTVTGLELKRAEDPHPAGSWEKFEGKNAYVGNGATYEIDEDAGAAVTALEQCKERCHSDLSCDCVVFDGQNKLCWKRRGCVAASFDVDPLYDVYVQEEVVDGEGSGGNDDGEIEDGEIKDGDRGGEEGKVGEIPFVPLGVGIGGSVVVGAAAALYWKRRANGARTTLLG
;
A
#
# COMPACT_ATOMS: atom_id res chain seq x y z
N MET A 1 5.46 -54.68 -53.08
CA MET A 1 4.87 -55.66 -52.14
C MET A 1 5.60 -55.55 -50.81
N MET A 2 4.87 -55.72 -49.70
CA MET A 2 5.38 -55.73 -48.31
C MET A 2 6.13 -54.46 -47.86
N GLY A 3 5.41 -53.57 -47.18
CA GLY A 3 6.00 -52.53 -46.33
C GLY A 3 6.09 -52.99 -44.88
N THR A 4 7.01 -52.40 -44.12
CA THR A 4 7.18 -52.59 -42.68
C THR A 4 6.82 -51.30 -41.94
N ALA A 5 5.93 -51.40 -40.96
CA ALA A 5 5.51 -50.26 -40.14
C ALA A 5 6.57 -49.90 -39.08
N PRO A 6 6.66 -48.63 -38.64
CA PRO A 6 7.50 -48.24 -37.51
C PRO A 6 6.88 -48.69 -36.18
N ALA A 7 7.72 -49.00 -35.20
CA ALA A 7 7.29 -49.38 -33.86
C ALA A 7 6.84 -48.14 -33.07
N HIS A 8 5.65 -48.20 -32.46
CA HIS A 8 5.24 -47.23 -31.45
C HIS A 8 6.03 -47.46 -30.15
N PHE A 9 6.78 -46.46 -29.71
CA PHE A 9 7.30 -46.42 -28.34
C PHE A 9 6.15 -46.08 -27.39
N LEU A 10 5.82 -47.02 -26.50
CA LEU A 10 4.99 -46.77 -25.33
C LEU A 10 5.85 -46.07 -24.28
N TYR A 11 5.63 -44.77 -24.09
CA TYR A 11 6.11 -44.10 -22.87
C TYR A 11 5.32 -44.64 -21.67
N PRO A 12 5.97 -44.91 -20.52
CA PRO A 12 5.24 -45.21 -19.30
C PRO A 12 4.50 -43.95 -18.86
N ALA A 13 3.19 -44.06 -18.66
CA ALA A 13 2.42 -43.02 -18.01
C ALA A 13 2.93 -42.88 -16.56
N PHE A 14 3.73 -41.84 -16.32
CA PHE A 14 3.98 -41.40 -14.96
C PHE A 14 2.64 -40.97 -14.37
N LEU A 15 2.24 -41.66 -13.30
CA LEU A 15 1.11 -41.24 -12.49
C LEU A 15 1.55 -39.92 -11.82
N LEU A 16 1.19 -38.79 -12.41
CA LEU A 16 1.23 -37.51 -11.70
C LEU A 16 0.29 -37.68 -10.51
N LEU A 17 0.88 -37.87 -9.34
CA LEU A 17 0.17 -37.83 -8.08
C LEU A 17 -0.16 -36.36 -7.84
N THR A 18 -1.22 -35.87 -8.48
CA THR A 18 -1.80 -34.58 -8.12
C THR A 18 -2.16 -34.66 -6.64
N CYS A 19 -1.34 -34.02 -5.82
CA CYS A 19 -1.70 -33.66 -4.47
C CYS A 19 -2.89 -32.71 -4.58
N PHE A 20 -4.09 -33.27 -4.65
CA PHE A 20 -5.29 -32.58 -4.24
C PHE A 20 -5.02 -32.13 -2.82
N LEU A 21 -4.67 -30.85 -2.68
CA LEU A 21 -4.86 -30.10 -1.45
C LEU A 21 -6.26 -30.45 -0.98
N SER A 22 -6.37 -31.22 0.10
CA SER A 22 -7.67 -31.53 0.67
C SER A 22 -8.34 -30.20 0.91
N SER A 23 -9.53 -29.98 0.36
CA SER A 23 -10.21 -28.69 0.43
C SER A 23 -10.46 -28.36 1.90
N ALA A 24 -9.51 -27.64 2.51
CA ALA A 24 -9.69 -26.97 3.78
C ALA A 24 -10.95 -26.13 3.60
N ASN A 25 -11.96 -26.40 4.44
CA ASN A 25 -13.31 -25.89 4.23
C ASN A 25 -13.24 -24.39 3.93
N ALA A 26 -13.61 -23.99 2.72
CA ALA A 26 -13.38 -22.64 2.25
C ALA A 26 -14.05 -21.65 3.21
N SER A 27 -13.23 -20.84 3.89
CA SER A 27 -13.68 -19.92 4.94
C SER A 27 -14.75 -18.96 4.41
N TYR A 28 -14.63 -18.60 3.13
CA TYR A 28 -15.62 -17.87 2.36
C TYR A 28 -15.89 -18.55 1.02
N VAL A 29 -17.15 -18.46 0.58
CA VAL A 29 -17.58 -18.72 -0.80
C VAL A 29 -17.95 -17.39 -1.41
N VAL A 30 -17.28 -17.02 -2.51
CA VAL A 30 -17.56 -15.82 -3.30
C VAL A 30 -18.16 -16.25 -4.64
N LYS A 31 -19.20 -15.56 -5.08
CA LYS A 31 -19.69 -15.61 -6.46
C LYS A 31 -19.81 -14.20 -7.00
N ALA A 32 -19.58 -14.01 -8.29
CA ALA A 32 -19.78 -12.72 -8.95
C ALA A 32 -20.32 -12.89 -10.37
N CYS A 33 -20.94 -11.82 -10.89
CA CYS A 33 -21.21 -11.66 -12.32
C CYS A 33 -21.28 -10.17 -12.66
N VAL A 34 -20.99 -9.83 -13.92
CA VAL A 34 -21.14 -8.46 -14.42
C VAL A 34 -22.62 -8.22 -14.78
N ALA A 35 -23.22 -7.22 -14.15
CA ALA A 35 -24.53 -6.68 -14.45
C ALA A 35 -24.38 -5.34 -15.20
N ARG A 36 -25.44 -4.92 -15.90
CA ARG A 36 -25.43 -3.70 -16.73
C ARG A 36 -25.49 -2.40 -15.95
N SER A 37 -26.10 -2.43 -14.76
CA SER A 37 -26.15 -1.30 -13.83
C SER A 37 -26.66 -1.78 -12.48
N LEU A 38 -26.59 -0.89 -11.49
CA LEU A 38 -27.25 -1.10 -10.19
C LEU A 38 -28.73 -1.44 -10.43
N ASN A 39 -29.24 -2.46 -9.72
CA ASN A 39 -30.57 -3.10 -9.87
C ASN A 39 -30.72 -4.13 -11.00
N HIS A 40 -29.78 -4.30 -11.92
CA HIS A 40 -29.84 -5.42 -12.87
C HIS A 40 -29.31 -6.72 -12.25
N THR A 41 -30.13 -7.77 -12.25
CA THR A 41 -29.70 -9.11 -11.79
C THR A 41 -29.02 -9.88 -12.91
N CYS A 42 -27.84 -10.43 -12.63
CA CYS A 42 -27.22 -11.51 -13.41
C CYS A 42 -27.21 -12.81 -12.57
N SER A 43 -26.63 -13.91 -13.07
CA SER A 43 -26.46 -15.17 -12.32
C SER A 43 -25.00 -15.30 -11.84
N PRO A 44 -24.70 -15.09 -10.54
CA PRO A 44 -23.33 -15.12 -10.05
C PRO A 44 -22.67 -16.50 -10.20
N THR A 45 -21.49 -16.55 -10.80
CA THR A 45 -20.66 -17.76 -10.89
C THR A 45 -19.65 -17.79 -9.74
N ALA A 46 -19.34 -18.99 -9.24
CA ALA A 46 -18.34 -19.14 -8.19
C ALA A 46 -16.97 -18.62 -8.64
N ILE A 47 -16.32 -17.84 -7.76
CA ILE A 47 -14.99 -17.28 -7.97
C ILE A 47 -14.01 -18.07 -7.11
N THR A 48 -12.83 -18.37 -7.68
CA THR A 48 -11.75 -19.03 -6.94
C THR A 48 -11.23 -18.09 -5.86
N THR A 49 -11.45 -18.45 -4.60
CA THR A 49 -10.80 -17.78 -3.47
C THR A 49 -9.42 -18.37 -3.22
N ARG A 50 -8.49 -17.52 -2.78
CA ARG A 50 -7.20 -17.90 -2.21
C ARG A 50 -7.21 -17.56 -0.72
N ARG A 51 -6.48 -18.31 0.10
CA ARG A 51 -6.38 -18.06 1.55
C ARG A 51 -4.96 -18.33 2.02
N THR A 52 -4.46 -17.46 2.88
CA THR A 52 -3.22 -17.68 3.62
C THR A 52 -3.43 -17.35 5.10
N GLU A 53 -2.72 -18.04 5.98
CA GLU A 53 -2.73 -17.81 7.43
C GLU A 53 -1.42 -17.13 7.84
N GLN A 54 -1.34 -16.64 9.09
CA GLN A 54 -0.06 -16.27 9.72
C GLN A 54 0.91 -17.48 9.61
N PRO A 55 1.99 -17.41 8.81
CA PRO A 55 2.89 -18.54 8.58
C PRO A 55 3.73 -18.90 9.82
N VAL A 56 3.90 -17.95 10.74
CA VAL A 56 4.71 -18.08 11.94
C VAL A 56 4.09 -19.07 12.91
N THR A 57 4.84 -20.15 13.19
CA THR A 57 4.47 -21.21 14.15
C THR A 57 5.29 -21.13 15.44
N GLY A 58 5.31 -19.96 16.07
CA GLY A 58 6.06 -19.72 17.31
C GLY A 58 5.79 -18.37 17.95
N ASP A 59 6.39 -18.14 19.12
CA ASP A 59 6.37 -16.86 19.82
C ASP A 59 7.41 -15.89 19.22
N CYS A 60 7.17 -15.47 17.98
CA CYS A 60 7.82 -14.28 17.46
C CYS A 60 7.10 -13.07 18.09
N GLY A 61 7.70 -12.46 19.12
CA GLY A 61 7.14 -11.24 19.75
C GLY A 61 6.85 -10.11 18.75
N HIS A 62 7.57 -10.15 17.63
CA HIS A 62 7.42 -9.34 16.42
C HIS A 62 6.11 -9.54 15.63
N THR A 63 5.23 -10.47 16.01
CA THR A 63 3.89 -10.63 15.42
C THR A 63 2.80 -9.91 16.22
N TYR A 64 3.07 -9.45 17.45
CA TYR A 64 2.13 -8.68 18.28
C TYR A 64 0.70 -9.31 18.33
N ASP A 65 0.65 -10.63 18.59
CA ASP A 65 -0.56 -11.45 18.62
C ASP A 65 -1.38 -11.56 17.30
N GLN A 66 -0.87 -11.06 16.16
CA GLN A 66 -1.51 -11.19 14.85
C GLN A 66 -1.61 -12.67 14.42
N LYS A 67 -2.83 -13.20 14.43
CA LYS A 67 -3.17 -14.61 14.14
C LYS A 67 -4.23 -14.75 13.04
N GLY A 68 -4.79 -13.64 12.56
CA GLY A 68 -5.81 -13.61 11.52
C GLY A 68 -5.30 -14.15 10.17
N SER A 69 -6.15 -14.90 9.47
CA SER A 69 -5.93 -15.28 8.08
C SER A 69 -6.43 -14.20 7.13
N VAL A 70 -5.95 -14.22 5.89
CA VAL A 70 -6.50 -13.41 4.80
C VAL A 70 -6.99 -14.36 3.72
N THR A 71 -8.28 -14.28 3.40
CA THR A 71 -8.88 -14.87 2.21
C THR A 71 -9.08 -13.76 1.19
N TRP A 72 -8.86 -14.01 -0.09
CA TRP A 72 -9.16 -13.03 -1.14
C TRP A 72 -9.71 -13.66 -2.41
N ALA A 73 -10.33 -12.83 -3.24
CA ALA A 73 -10.73 -13.16 -4.60
C ALA A 73 -10.34 -12.01 -5.54
N ASP A 74 -9.63 -12.32 -6.61
CA ASP A 74 -9.43 -11.42 -7.72
C ASP A 74 -10.66 -11.47 -8.63
N LEU A 75 -11.24 -10.29 -8.85
CA LEU A 75 -12.39 -10.04 -9.71
C LEU A 75 -11.92 -9.16 -10.86
N THR A 76 -12.53 -9.33 -12.04
CA THR A 76 -12.33 -8.45 -13.18
C THR A 76 -13.61 -7.67 -13.43
N LEU A 77 -13.52 -6.34 -13.38
CA LEU A 77 -14.54 -5.45 -13.91
C LEU A 77 -14.08 -5.04 -15.32
N PRO A 78 -14.77 -5.45 -16.40
CA PRO A 78 -14.39 -5.06 -17.74
C PRO A 78 -14.64 -3.57 -17.95
N ASP A 79 -13.75 -2.89 -18.68
CA ASP A 79 -13.95 -1.50 -19.08
C ASP A 79 -15.24 -1.38 -19.90
N SER A 80 -16.07 -0.38 -19.58
CA SER A 80 -17.26 -0.11 -20.38
C SER A 80 -16.84 0.41 -21.76
N PRO A 81 -17.45 -0.04 -22.87
CA PRO A 81 -17.33 0.64 -24.15
C PRO A 81 -17.72 2.12 -23.99
N GLU A 82 -16.97 3.03 -24.61
CA GLU A 82 -17.25 4.47 -24.55
C GLU A 82 -18.72 4.76 -24.90
N GLY A 83 -19.50 5.20 -23.92
CA GLY A 83 -20.92 5.56 -24.09
C GLY A 83 -21.96 4.49 -23.71
N GLU A 84 -21.56 3.33 -23.15
CA GLU A 84 -22.50 2.41 -22.46
C GLU A 84 -22.43 2.57 -20.93
N ASP A 85 -23.59 2.41 -20.25
CA ASP A 85 -23.70 2.40 -18.79
C ASP A 85 -22.63 1.45 -18.20
N GLY A 86 -21.81 1.98 -17.28
CA GLY A 86 -20.70 1.23 -16.69
C GLY A 86 -21.17 -0.09 -16.09
N GLY A 87 -20.53 -1.20 -16.49
CA GLY A 87 -20.77 -2.49 -15.89
C GLY A 87 -20.55 -2.44 -14.37
N VAL A 88 -21.34 -3.20 -13.62
CA VAL A 88 -21.20 -3.34 -12.16
C VAL A 88 -21.07 -4.80 -11.79
N LEU A 89 -20.27 -5.15 -10.78
CA LEU A 89 -20.16 -6.51 -10.28
C LEU A 89 -21.25 -6.77 -9.24
N LEU A 90 -22.19 -7.66 -9.55
CA LEU A 90 -23.09 -8.24 -8.55
C LEU A 90 -22.34 -9.37 -7.82
N VAL A 91 -22.04 -9.17 -6.54
CA VAL A 91 -21.26 -10.09 -5.71
C VAL A 91 -22.16 -10.75 -4.66
N GLU A 92 -22.07 -12.06 -4.52
CA GLU A 92 -22.63 -12.85 -3.41
C GLU A 92 -21.49 -13.42 -2.57
N VAL A 93 -21.48 -13.15 -1.27
CA VAL A 93 -20.51 -13.69 -0.32
C VAL A 93 -21.24 -14.55 0.71
N THR A 94 -20.64 -15.67 1.09
CA THR A 94 -21.05 -16.50 2.23
C THR A 94 -19.84 -16.85 3.09
N THR A 95 -19.94 -16.68 4.42
CA THR A 95 -18.90 -17.08 5.38
C THR A 95 -19.24 -18.40 6.08
N ALA A 96 -18.25 -19.27 6.23
CA ALA A 96 -18.31 -20.50 7.03
C ALA A 96 -17.62 -20.36 8.40
N ILE A 97 -16.94 -19.23 8.65
CA ILE A 97 -16.14 -18.98 9.86
C ILE A 97 -17.04 -18.91 11.10
N SER A 98 -16.55 -19.41 12.24
CA SER A 98 -17.25 -19.34 13.52
C SER A 98 -17.20 -17.92 14.10
N GLY A 99 -18.23 -17.50 14.82
CA GLY A 99 -18.35 -16.14 15.38
C GLY A 99 -18.73 -15.06 14.36
N GLN A 100 -18.18 -15.09 13.14
CA GLN A 100 -18.53 -14.15 12.08
C GLN A 100 -19.99 -14.26 11.64
N SER A 101 -20.80 -13.20 11.75
CA SER A 101 -22.22 -13.23 11.44
C SER A 101 -22.73 -11.87 11.02
N THR A 102 -23.70 -11.83 10.10
CA THR A 102 -24.44 -10.59 9.78
C THR A 102 -25.30 -10.10 10.95
N ASP A 103 -25.48 -10.92 12.01
CA ASP A 103 -26.10 -10.50 13.27
C ASP A 103 -25.34 -9.35 13.96
N GLY A 104 -24.02 -9.31 13.81
CA GLY A 104 -23.18 -8.22 14.28
C GLY A 104 -23.06 -7.08 13.27
N GLY A 105 -23.77 -7.14 12.14
CA GLY A 105 -23.58 -6.25 11.00
C GLY A 105 -22.78 -6.90 9.87
N PHE A 106 -22.78 -6.21 8.73
CA PHE A 106 -22.09 -6.61 7.50
C PHE A 106 -21.49 -5.37 6.87
N PHE A 107 -20.17 -5.32 6.71
CA PHE A 107 -19.45 -4.14 6.22
C PHE A 107 -18.69 -4.48 4.94
N VAL A 108 -18.62 -3.48 4.05
CA VAL A 108 -17.71 -3.46 2.90
C VAL A 108 -16.92 -2.17 3.05
N ARG A 109 -15.59 -2.27 2.97
CA ARG A 109 -14.65 -1.16 3.16
C ARG A 109 -13.69 -1.08 1.97
N PRO A 110 -13.31 0.09 1.41
CA PRO A 110 -13.74 1.41 1.85
C PRO A 110 -15.26 1.60 1.73
N SER A 111 -15.77 2.49 2.56
CA SER A 111 -17.20 2.72 2.74
C SER A 111 -17.90 3.19 1.46
N ARG A 112 -19.25 3.23 1.51
CA ARG A 112 -20.04 3.72 0.38
C ARG A 112 -20.01 5.25 0.18
N ARG A 113 -19.53 6.01 1.17
CA ARG A 113 -19.34 7.47 1.05
C ARG A 113 -18.03 7.80 0.34
N THR A 114 -17.06 6.90 0.39
CA THR A 114 -15.72 7.02 -0.23
C THR A 114 -15.56 6.25 -1.54
N ARG A 115 -16.36 5.20 -1.78
CA ARG A 115 -16.30 4.32 -2.95
C ARG A 115 -17.71 3.90 -3.36
N GLN A 116 -17.98 3.82 -4.66
CA GLN A 116 -19.31 3.53 -5.19
C GLN A 116 -19.63 2.02 -5.14
N TRP A 117 -20.40 1.61 -4.13
CA TRP A 117 -20.95 0.27 -4.02
C TRP A 117 -22.38 0.24 -3.49
N GLY A 118 -23.22 -0.60 -4.10
CA GLY A 118 -24.66 -0.65 -3.87
C GLY A 118 -25.04 -1.36 -2.56
N ARG A 119 -26.10 -0.87 -1.90
CA ARG A 119 -26.56 -1.38 -0.59
C ARG A 119 -26.68 -2.91 -0.53
N ALA A 120 -26.08 -3.49 0.50
CA ALA A 120 -26.07 -4.93 0.71
C ALA A 120 -27.44 -5.49 1.14
N GLN A 121 -27.89 -6.53 0.45
CA GLN A 121 -29.00 -7.39 0.82
C GLN A 121 -28.48 -8.57 1.65
N LEU A 122 -28.97 -8.72 2.88
CA LEU A 122 -28.55 -9.80 3.79
C LEU A 122 -29.39 -11.06 3.55
N ASN A 123 -28.73 -12.17 3.20
CA ASN A 123 -29.35 -13.46 2.91
C ASN A 123 -29.22 -14.39 4.13
N GLY A 124 -29.77 -13.94 5.26
CA GLY A 124 -29.63 -14.58 6.56
C GLY A 124 -28.29 -14.28 7.25
N LYS A 125 -27.94 -15.09 8.25
CA LYS A 125 -26.84 -14.82 9.22
C LYS A 125 -25.42 -14.90 8.66
N LYS A 126 -25.24 -15.48 7.48
CA LYS A 126 -23.92 -15.91 6.96
C LYS A 126 -23.67 -15.49 5.52
N SER A 127 -24.60 -14.80 4.88
CA SER A 127 -24.51 -14.45 3.46
C SER A 127 -25.06 -13.05 3.19
N ALA A 128 -24.47 -12.36 2.21
CA ALA A 128 -24.91 -11.08 1.72
C ALA A 128 -24.68 -10.97 0.20
N THR A 129 -25.46 -10.12 -0.44
CA THR A 129 -25.35 -9.78 -1.87
C THR A 129 -25.30 -8.26 -2.02
N PHE A 130 -24.38 -7.74 -2.83
CA PHE A 130 -24.19 -6.30 -3.04
C PHE A 130 -23.59 -6.04 -4.43
N TYR A 131 -23.52 -4.77 -4.84
CA TYR A 131 -22.91 -4.36 -6.12
C TYR A 131 -21.62 -3.59 -5.87
N LEU A 132 -20.58 -3.82 -6.67
CA LEU A 132 -19.39 -2.96 -6.76
C LEU A 132 -19.40 -2.26 -8.14
N ALA A 133 -19.33 -0.92 -8.18
CA ALA A 133 -19.49 -0.17 -9.41
C ALA A 133 -18.17 0.27 -10.08
N GLU A 134 -17.05 0.17 -9.34
CA GLU A 134 -15.73 0.62 -9.80
C GLU A 134 -14.63 -0.40 -9.47
N THR A 135 -13.48 -0.26 -10.14
CA THR A 135 -12.25 -0.97 -9.77
C THR A 135 -11.70 -0.44 -8.44
N GLY A 136 -11.09 -1.32 -7.64
CA GLY A 136 -10.68 -0.98 -6.28
C GLY A 136 -10.43 -2.20 -5.40
N GLN A 137 -9.98 -1.93 -4.18
CA GLN A 137 -9.53 -2.95 -3.24
C GLN A 137 -10.42 -2.91 -2.00
N TYR A 138 -11.25 -3.94 -1.81
CA TYR A 138 -12.32 -3.95 -0.82
C TYR A 138 -12.14 -5.04 0.24
N SER A 139 -12.39 -4.75 1.51
CA SER A 139 -12.65 -5.78 2.53
C SER A 139 -14.14 -6.06 2.67
N VAL A 140 -14.50 -7.29 3.02
CA VAL A 140 -15.87 -7.72 3.32
C VAL A 140 -15.91 -8.39 4.69
N GLU A 141 -16.70 -7.83 5.60
CA GLU A 141 -16.64 -8.12 7.02
C GLU A 141 -17.98 -8.58 7.57
N PHE A 142 -17.96 -9.70 8.30
CA PHE A 142 -19.09 -10.25 9.04
C PHE A 142 -18.85 -10.06 10.55
N ALA A 143 -18.61 -8.81 10.94
CA ALA A 143 -18.28 -8.37 12.30
C ALA A 143 -18.94 -7.01 12.59
N SER A 144 -18.99 -6.63 13.88
CA SER A 144 -19.50 -5.32 14.30
C SER A 144 -18.38 -4.28 14.42
N PRO A 145 -18.68 -2.97 14.45
CA PRO A 145 -17.69 -1.93 14.70
C PRO A 145 -16.97 -2.13 16.04
N GLU A 146 -17.67 -2.59 17.08
CA GLU A 146 -17.10 -2.81 18.41
C GLU A 146 -16.06 -3.94 18.42
N PHE A 147 -16.22 -4.95 17.55
CA PHE A 147 -15.27 -6.05 17.42
C PHE A 147 -13.85 -5.54 17.12
N TRP A 148 -13.74 -4.53 16.24
CA TRP A 148 -12.48 -3.89 15.86
C TRP A 148 -11.79 -3.13 17.00
N ARG A 149 -12.50 -2.86 18.10
CA ARG A 149 -11.92 -2.27 19.32
C ARG A 149 -11.39 -3.32 20.30
N THR A 150 -11.47 -4.62 20.00
CA THR A 150 -11.07 -5.73 20.89
C THR A 150 -9.83 -6.48 20.39
N ASP A 151 -9.11 -7.16 21.29
CA ASP A 151 -7.98 -8.02 20.95
C ASP A 151 -8.36 -9.20 20.03
N ALA A 152 -9.66 -9.51 19.86
CA ALA A 152 -10.11 -10.52 18.92
C ALA A 152 -9.88 -10.11 17.45
N ALA A 153 -9.81 -8.80 17.16
CA ALA A 153 -9.52 -8.27 15.82
C ALA A 153 -8.16 -8.74 15.27
N LEU A 154 -7.18 -8.96 16.15
CA LEU A 154 -5.85 -9.47 15.78
C LEU A 154 -5.91 -10.92 15.24
N SER A 155 -7.01 -11.62 15.51
CA SER A 155 -7.27 -13.01 15.08
C SER A 155 -8.36 -13.13 14.00
N PHE A 156 -8.80 -12.03 13.40
CA PHE A 156 -9.87 -12.04 12.40
C PHE A 156 -9.42 -12.70 11.08
N ASP A 157 -10.12 -13.75 10.64
CA ASP A 157 -10.07 -14.20 9.25
C ASP A 157 -10.72 -13.13 8.35
N SER A 158 -9.98 -12.45 7.47
CA SER A 158 -10.57 -11.45 6.58
C SER A 158 -10.96 -12.02 5.22
N LEU A 159 -11.90 -11.36 4.54
CA LEU A 159 -12.12 -11.49 3.11
C LEU A 159 -11.77 -10.17 2.41
N MET A 160 -10.95 -10.25 1.37
CA MET A 160 -10.66 -9.17 0.44
C MET A 160 -11.24 -9.49 -0.95
N LEU A 161 -11.79 -8.47 -1.62
CA LEU A 161 -12.19 -8.51 -3.02
C LEU A 161 -11.35 -7.49 -3.77
N PHE A 162 -10.51 -7.99 -4.67
CA PHE A 162 -9.64 -7.16 -5.49
C PHE A 162 -10.31 -7.01 -6.85
N VAL A 163 -10.95 -5.87 -7.11
CA VAL A 163 -11.62 -5.58 -8.39
C VAL A 163 -10.62 -4.88 -9.30
N ASN A 164 -10.05 -5.63 -10.22
CA ASN A 164 -9.03 -5.17 -11.15
C ASN A 164 -9.63 -4.95 -12.55
N PRO A 165 -9.01 -4.13 -13.43
CA PRO A 165 -9.37 -4.04 -14.85
C PRO A 165 -9.04 -5.35 -15.61
N GLU A 166 -9.48 -5.46 -16.87
CA GLU A 166 -9.01 -6.55 -17.74
C GLU A 166 -7.53 -6.37 -18.09
N LEU A 167 -6.78 -7.48 -18.16
CA LEU A 167 -5.34 -7.46 -18.43
C LEU A 167 -4.98 -8.47 -19.53
N SER A 168 -4.33 -7.99 -20.58
CA SER A 168 -3.91 -8.83 -21.70
C SER A 168 -2.63 -9.59 -21.39
N ILE A 169 -2.62 -10.91 -21.63
CA ILE A 169 -1.42 -11.74 -21.57
C ILE A 169 -0.45 -11.31 -22.71
N PRO A 170 0.84 -11.03 -22.43
CA PRO A 170 1.81 -10.66 -23.45
C PRO A 170 1.99 -11.73 -24.53
N SER A 171 1.85 -11.34 -25.79
CA SER A 171 2.13 -12.24 -26.92
C SER A 171 3.63 -12.56 -27.02
N ASN A 172 3.97 -13.82 -27.27
CA ASN A 172 5.34 -14.37 -27.36
C ASN A 172 6.12 -14.52 -26.03
N ALA A 173 5.42 -14.54 -24.89
CA ALA A 173 6.06 -14.83 -23.60
C ALA A 173 6.67 -16.26 -23.55
N LYS A 174 7.83 -16.39 -22.91
CA LYS A 174 8.46 -17.67 -22.56
C LYS A 174 7.90 -18.15 -21.23
N ILE A 175 7.41 -19.38 -21.17
CA ILE A 175 6.98 -20.00 -19.90
C ILE A 175 8.23 -20.30 -19.06
N ILE A 176 8.26 -19.82 -17.82
CA ILE A 176 9.32 -20.14 -16.85
C ILE A 176 9.15 -21.59 -16.38
N SER A 177 10.26 -22.31 -16.21
CA SER A 177 10.27 -23.72 -15.79
C SER A 177 10.23 -23.85 -14.26
N ASP A 178 9.48 -24.83 -13.76
CA ASP A 178 9.46 -25.19 -12.34
C ASP A 178 10.62 -26.11 -11.92
N ASP A 179 11.36 -26.67 -12.89
CA ASP A 179 12.49 -27.59 -12.65
C ASP A 179 13.87 -26.92 -12.53
N SER A 180 13.92 -25.59 -12.45
CA SER A 180 15.17 -24.83 -12.30
C SER A 180 15.97 -25.27 -11.07
N THR A 181 17.29 -25.41 -11.23
CA THR A 181 18.21 -25.84 -10.14
C THR A 181 19.24 -24.78 -9.76
N VAL A 182 19.13 -23.59 -10.35
CA VAL A 182 19.91 -22.42 -9.96
C VAL A 182 19.19 -21.67 -8.84
N VAL A 183 19.95 -21.02 -7.96
CA VAL A 183 19.41 -20.17 -6.88
C VAL A 183 19.00 -18.79 -7.42
N ALA A 184 19.70 -18.32 -8.45
CA ALA A 184 19.37 -17.09 -9.16
C ALA A 184 19.26 -17.37 -10.66
N GLU A 185 18.15 -16.98 -11.26
CA GLU A 185 17.88 -17.11 -12.69
C GLU A 185 17.97 -15.74 -13.38
N ASP A 186 18.84 -15.65 -14.39
CA ASP A 186 19.07 -14.45 -15.18
C ASP A 186 18.11 -14.43 -16.38
N LEU A 187 17.19 -13.47 -16.40
CA LEU A 187 16.15 -13.35 -17.43
C LEU A 187 16.62 -12.63 -18.70
N GLY A 188 17.79 -11.97 -18.69
CA GLY A 188 18.30 -11.22 -19.83
C GLY A 188 17.45 -10.01 -20.29
N PRO A 189 18.01 -9.18 -21.20
CA PRO A 189 17.35 -7.96 -21.68
C PRO A 189 16.44 -8.20 -22.89
N ASN A 190 15.37 -7.41 -23.00
CA ASN A 190 14.37 -7.46 -24.08
C ASN A 190 13.58 -8.78 -24.18
N GLU A 191 13.40 -9.47 -23.06
CA GLU A 191 12.77 -10.77 -22.99
C GLU A 191 11.45 -10.71 -22.21
N VAL A 192 10.48 -11.53 -22.62
CA VAL A 192 9.14 -11.58 -22.04
C VAL A 192 8.90 -12.97 -21.46
N TYR A 193 8.52 -13.03 -20.19
CA TYR A 193 8.32 -14.26 -19.44
C TYR A 193 6.90 -14.38 -18.89
N VAL A 194 6.44 -15.61 -18.70
CA VAL A 194 5.15 -15.91 -18.07
C VAL A 194 5.28 -17.04 -17.04
N PHE A 195 4.72 -16.82 -15.86
CA PHE A 195 4.34 -17.85 -14.92
C PHE A 195 2.90 -18.28 -15.22
N ALA A 196 2.72 -19.56 -15.52
CA ALA A 196 1.45 -20.10 -16.01
C ALA A 196 0.41 -20.31 -14.91
N ALA A 197 -0.87 -20.20 -15.27
CA ALA A 197 -2.00 -20.37 -14.36
C ALA A 197 -2.01 -21.74 -13.69
N ASP A 198 -2.47 -21.78 -12.44
CA ASP A 198 -2.60 -22.98 -11.59
C ASP A 198 -1.30 -23.77 -11.32
N TYR A 199 -0.12 -23.22 -11.66
CA TYR A 199 1.18 -23.73 -11.23
C TYR A 199 1.60 -23.17 -9.87
N GLN A 200 2.27 -24.02 -9.09
CA GLN A 200 2.91 -23.71 -7.83
C GLN A 200 4.42 -23.81 -8.03
N TYR A 201 5.07 -22.68 -8.27
CA TYR A 201 6.51 -22.60 -8.49
C TYR A 201 7.22 -22.51 -7.15
N ASP A 202 7.81 -23.64 -6.72
CA ASP A 202 8.47 -23.79 -5.43
C ASP A 202 9.78 -24.59 -5.57
N TRP A 203 10.91 -23.89 -5.48
CA TRP A 203 12.25 -24.46 -5.62
C TRP A 203 12.84 -25.00 -4.32
N GLY A 204 12.10 -24.95 -3.20
CA GLY A 204 12.58 -25.45 -1.90
C GLY A 204 13.62 -24.57 -1.19
N ALA A 205 13.90 -23.37 -1.74
CA ALA A 205 14.86 -22.39 -1.25
C ALA A 205 14.48 -20.99 -1.76
N ASP A 206 15.11 -19.93 -1.24
CA ASP A 206 15.00 -18.59 -1.82
C ASP A 206 15.51 -18.63 -3.27
N HIS A 207 14.62 -18.30 -4.21
CA HIS A 207 14.88 -18.28 -5.64
C HIS A 207 14.73 -16.85 -6.15
N VAL A 208 15.69 -16.40 -6.95
CA VAL A 208 15.81 -14.98 -7.29
C VAL A 208 15.84 -14.78 -8.80
N PHE A 209 14.88 -14.03 -9.33
CA PHE A 209 14.85 -13.64 -10.74
C PHE A 209 15.54 -12.29 -10.95
N LYS A 210 16.59 -12.26 -11.77
CA LYS A 210 17.30 -11.04 -12.16
C LYS A 210 16.75 -10.43 -13.44
N VAL A 211 16.25 -9.19 -13.36
CA VAL A 211 15.77 -8.41 -14.51
C VAL A 211 16.85 -7.50 -15.12
N HIS A 212 16.67 -7.17 -16.39
CA HIS A 212 17.51 -6.28 -17.19
C HIS A 212 16.64 -5.24 -17.92
N ASP A 213 17.26 -4.40 -18.76
CA ASP A 213 16.55 -3.47 -19.63
C ASP A 213 15.50 -4.18 -20.51
N ASN A 214 14.28 -3.62 -20.53
CA ASN A 214 13.14 -4.10 -21.29
C ASN A 214 12.67 -5.54 -20.94
N THR A 215 13.05 -6.10 -19.79
CA THR A 215 12.50 -7.38 -19.30
C THR A 215 11.03 -7.22 -18.92
N GLN A 216 10.19 -8.17 -19.32
CA GLN A 216 8.79 -8.25 -18.90
C GLN A 216 8.49 -9.60 -18.22
N ILE A 217 7.76 -9.58 -17.12
CA ILE A 217 7.33 -10.77 -16.37
C ILE A 217 5.82 -10.69 -16.20
N TYR A 218 5.11 -11.74 -16.62
CA TYR A 218 3.66 -11.87 -16.47
C TYR A 218 3.29 -13.02 -15.52
N PHE A 219 2.38 -12.76 -14.59
CA PHE A 219 1.82 -13.72 -13.65
C PHE A 219 0.37 -14.05 -14.06
N GLU A 220 0.15 -15.18 -14.72
CA GLU A 220 -1.22 -15.57 -15.06
C GLU A 220 -2.10 -15.75 -13.80
N PRO A 221 -3.41 -15.42 -13.86
CA PRO A 221 -4.31 -15.59 -12.73
C PRO A 221 -4.24 -17.01 -12.14
N GLY A 222 -3.86 -17.11 -10.87
CA GLY A 222 -3.70 -18.38 -10.17
C GLY A 222 -2.30 -19.02 -10.22
N ALA A 223 -1.33 -18.43 -10.92
CA ALA A 223 0.08 -18.72 -10.70
C ALA A 223 0.48 -18.33 -9.26
N HIS A 224 1.29 -19.15 -8.59
CA HIS A 224 1.87 -18.84 -7.27
C HIS A 224 3.36 -19.13 -7.31
N VAL A 225 4.18 -18.11 -7.10
CA VAL A 225 5.63 -18.16 -7.28
C VAL A 225 6.33 -17.83 -5.98
N LYS A 226 7.06 -18.80 -5.42
CA LYS A 226 7.89 -18.58 -4.24
C LYS A 226 9.29 -18.11 -4.65
N ALA A 227 9.44 -16.81 -4.81
CA ALA A 227 10.66 -16.18 -5.29
C ALA A 227 10.75 -14.71 -4.87
N ARG A 228 11.85 -14.07 -5.28
CA ARG A 228 12.02 -12.61 -5.31
C ARG A 228 12.35 -12.14 -6.73
N ILE A 229 12.06 -10.89 -7.03
CA ILE A 229 12.46 -10.24 -8.28
C ILE A 229 13.40 -9.09 -7.94
N VAL A 230 14.60 -9.13 -8.49
CA VAL A 230 15.62 -8.10 -8.29
C VAL A 230 16.24 -7.70 -9.63
N GLN A 231 16.94 -6.59 -9.66
CA GLN A 231 17.77 -6.22 -10.82
C GLN A 231 19.13 -6.97 -10.84
N THR A 232 19.90 -6.75 -11.91
CA THR A 232 21.35 -7.01 -11.92
C THR A 232 22.12 -5.93 -11.15
N GLU A 233 23.45 -5.99 -11.17
CA GLU A 233 24.37 -5.06 -10.49
C GLU A 233 24.39 -3.64 -11.13
N LYS A 234 23.35 -3.30 -11.89
CA LYS A 234 23.17 -2.05 -12.64
C LYS A 234 21.70 -1.64 -12.62
N LYS A 235 21.47 -0.31 -12.68
CA LYS A 235 20.15 0.27 -12.90
C LYS A 235 19.58 -0.17 -14.24
N VAL A 236 18.31 -0.53 -14.25
CA VAL A 236 17.58 -1.01 -15.43
C VAL A 236 16.63 0.04 -16.02
N ASP A 237 16.20 -0.16 -17.26
CA ASP A 237 15.20 0.67 -17.95
C ASP A 237 14.01 -0.16 -18.45
N ASN A 238 12.80 0.39 -18.40
CA ASN A 238 11.56 -0.18 -18.98
C ASN A 238 11.17 -1.60 -18.51
N VAL A 239 11.43 -1.97 -17.24
CA VAL A 239 10.97 -3.27 -16.70
C VAL A 239 9.47 -3.27 -16.42
N ILE A 240 8.78 -4.34 -16.81
CA ILE A 240 7.34 -4.53 -16.53
C ILE A 240 7.14 -5.84 -15.76
N ILE A 241 6.51 -5.75 -14.59
CA ILE A 241 6.06 -6.89 -13.79
C ILE A 241 4.54 -6.77 -13.70
N SER A 242 3.79 -7.73 -14.23
CA SER A 242 2.33 -7.62 -14.32
C SER A 242 1.61 -8.94 -14.14
N GLY A 243 0.30 -8.89 -13.89
CA GLY A 243 -0.54 -10.09 -13.79
C GLY A 243 -1.31 -10.18 -12.47
N TYR A 244 -2.25 -11.12 -12.39
CA TYR A 244 -3.07 -11.38 -11.18
C TYR A 244 -2.71 -12.72 -10.51
N GLY A 245 -1.47 -13.17 -10.67
CA GLY A 245 -0.89 -14.22 -9.85
C GLY A 245 -0.23 -13.69 -8.57
N ILE A 246 0.43 -14.61 -7.87
CA ILE A 246 1.02 -14.39 -6.54
C ILE A 246 2.55 -14.50 -6.63
N LEU A 247 3.25 -13.52 -6.06
CA LEU A 247 4.67 -13.57 -5.71
C LEU A 247 4.77 -13.70 -4.18
N ASP A 248 5.53 -14.68 -3.67
CA ASP A 248 5.52 -15.07 -2.26
C ASP A 248 6.94 -15.25 -1.72
N THR A 249 7.38 -14.34 -0.85
CA THR A 249 8.66 -14.48 -0.15
C THR A 249 8.51 -15.46 1.02
N HIS A 250 8.56 -16.75 0.70
CA HIS A 250 8.34 -17.86 1.63
C HIS A 250 9.60 -18.36 2.34
N TYR A 251 10.77 -18.16 1.74
CA TYR A 251 12.02 -18.76 2.21
C TYR A 251 12.90 -17.78 2.98
N ASP A 252 13.74 -18.38 3.81
CA ASP A 252 14.79 -17.66 4.52
C ASP A 252 15.90 -17.27 3.57
N LEU A 253 16.52 -16.14 3.88
CA LEU A 253 17.59 -15.60 3.08
C LEU A 253 18.90 -16.17 3.60
N GLU A 254 19.50 -17.03 2.76
CA GLU A 254 20.89 -17.39 2.93
C GLU A 254 21.73 -16.09 2.95
N PRO A 255 22.67 -15.92 3.90
CA PRO A 255 23.34 -14.65 4.11
C PRO A 255 23.93 -14.06 2.83
N ASP A 256 23.57 -12.80 2.58
CA ASP A 256 23.64 -12.11 1.29
C ASP A 256 24.88 -12.47 0.45
N LEU A 257 24.65 -13.33 -0.55
CA LEU A 257 25.62 -13.56 -1.61
C LEU A 257 25.54 -12.35 -2.54
N VAL A 258 26.44 -11.40 -2.35
CA VAL A 258 26.63 -10.23 -3.24
C VAL A 258 26.49 -10.64 -4.71
N GLY A 259 25.65 -9.94 -5.46
CA GLY A 259 25.24 -10.36 -6.79
C GLY A 259 24.13 -11.43 -6.79
N ILE A 260 23.32 -11.51 -5.74
CA ILE A 260 22.05 -12.26 -5.69
C ILE A 260 20.96 -11.35 -5.13
N SER A 261 21.10 -10.86 -3.91
CA SER A 261 20.52 -9.56 -3.51
C SER A 261 21.68 -8.57 -3.41
N ASP A 262 21.48 -7.36 -3.95
CA ASP A 262 22.53 -6.36 -3.98
C ASP A 262 22.46 -5.37 -2.81
N ASP A 263 21.55 -5.51 -1.85
CA ASP A 263 21.39 -4.51 -0.79
C ASP A 263 21.13 -5.04 0.62
N ASN A 264 21.13 -6.36 0.85
CA ASN A 264 20.89 -6.98 2.17
C ASN A 264 19.52 -6.62 2.77
N THR A 265 18.59 -6.12 1.94
CA THR A 265 17.23 -5.80 2.32
C THR A 265 16.30 -6.84 1.70
N HIS A 266 15.41 -7.43 2.50
CA HIS A 266 14.72 -8.66 2.12
C HIS A 266 13.46 -8.40 1.26
N GLN A 267 13.61 -7.59 0.21
CA GLN A 267 12.52 -7.10 -0.63
C GLN A 267 11.98 -8.21 -1.53
N SER A 268 10.65 -8.34 -1.66
CA SER A 268 10.04 -9.26 -2.63
C SER A 268 10.25 -8.76 -4.07
N ILE A 269 10.16 -7.44 -4.28
CA ILE A 269 10.56 -6.76 -5.52
C ILE A 269 11.51 -5.61 -5.16
N GLY A 270 12.77 -5.70 -5.62
CA GLY A 270 13.81 -4.70 -5.40
C GLY A 270 14.56 -4.29 -6.66
N ILE A 271 14.19 -3.13 -7.22
CA ILE A 271 14.64 -2.69 -8.55
C ILE A 271 14.98 -1.19 -8.52
N TYR A 272 16.07 -0.81 -9.19
CA TYR A 272 16.53 0.57 -9.29
C TYR A 272 16.69 0.95 -10.77
N GLY A 273 16.19 2.11 -11.18
CA GLY A 273 16.09 2.41 -12.62
C GLY A 273 15.04 3.46 -12.98
N LYS A 274 14.56 3.40 -14.22
CA LYS A 274 13.49 4.28 -14.73
C LYS A 274 12.45 3.48 -15.53
N ASN A 275 11.23 4.03 -15.63
CA ASN A 275 10.07 3.43 -16.28
C ASN A 275 9.78 1.98 -15.82
N ILE A 276 9.95 1.73 -14.52
CA ILE A 276 9.66 0.43 -13.90
C ILE A 276 8.16 0.37 -13.59
N LYS A 277 7.47 -0.66 -14.05
CA LYS A 277 6.02 -0.83 -13.86
C LYS A 277 5.72 -2.10 -13.11
N VAL A 278 4.90 -2.02 -12.06
CA VAL A 278 4.36 -3.17 -11.34
C VAL A 278 2.83 -3.08 -11.33
N HIS A 279 2.15 -4.06 -11.90
CA HIS A 279 0.71 -4.02 -12.11
C HIS A 279 -0.01 -5.30 -11.65
N GLY A 280 -1.02 -5.19 -10.79
CA GLY A 280 -1.94 -6.27 -10.46
C GLY A 280 -1.43 -7.34 -9.49
N VAL A 281 -0.11 -7.53 -9.36
CA VAL A 281 0.48 -8.68 -8.66
C VAL A 281 0.13 -8.67 -7.17
N THR A 282 -0.22 -9.85 -6.64
CA THR A 282 -0.36 -10.06 -5.20
C THR A 282 0.99 -10.47 -4.62
N ILE A 283 1.53 -9.67 -3.71
CA ILE A 283 2.80 -9.89 -3.04
C ILE A 283 2.52 -10.37 -1.61
N LEU A 284 2.95 -11.58 -1.29
CA LEU A 284 2.88 -12.19 0.03
C LEU A 284 4.26 -12.30 0.65
N ASN A 285 4.30 -12.34 1.98
CA ASN A 285 5.42 -12.92 2.71
C ASN A 285 4.87 -14.04 3.61
N THR A 286 5.00 -15.29 3.17
CA THR A 286 4.61 -16.47 3.97
C THR A 286 5.80 -17.15 4.65
N ASN A 287 6.92 -16.44 4.89
CA ASN A 287 8.05 -17.02 5.59
C ASN A 287 7.65 -17.45 7.03
N PRO A 288 7.91 -18.69 7.46
CA PRO A 288 7.52 -19.18 8.78
C PRO A 288 8.47 -18.77 9.94
N LYS A 289 9.61 -18.12 9.65
CA LYS A 289 10.65 -17.74 10.63
C LYS A 289 10.55 -16.26 11.02
N CYS A 290 10.94 -15.94 12.26
CA CYS A 290 10.97 -14.56 12.77
C CYS A 290 12.07 -13.70 12.10
N ASP A 291 11.99 -12.39 12.34
CA ASP A 291 13.09 -11.42 12.17
C ASP A 291 13.57 -11.21 10.73
N VAL A 292 12.71 -11.48 9.74
CA VAL A 292 13.00 -11.28 8.31
C VAL A 292 12.55 -9.88 7.86
N TRP A 293 13.48 -8.92 7.93
CA TRP A 293 13.31 -7.50 7.58
C TRP A 293 13.31 -7.24 6.07
N GLY A 294 12.16 -6.95 5.48
CA GLY A 294 11.96 -6.74 4.05
C GLY A 294 10.90 -5.72 3.69
N TYR A 295 10.64 -5.59 2.39
CA TYR A 295 9.59 -4.74 1.84
C TYR A 295 8.79 -5.60 0.87
N CYS A 296 7.47 -5.44 0.80
CA CYS A 296 6.72 -6.05 -0.30
C CYS A 296 7.17 -5.48 -1.63
N LEU A 297 7.25 -4.15 -1.74
CA LEU A 297 7.67 -3.50 -2.96
C LEU A 297 8.49 -2.25 -2.63
N ASN A 298 9.73 -2.23 -3.10
CA ASN A 298 10.60 -1.09 -2.93
C ASN A 298 11.39 -0.85 -4.21
N ILE A 299 11.02 0.22 -4.92
CA ILE A 299 11.61 0.56 -6.21
C ILE A 299 12.20 1.96 -6.08
N ASN A 300 13.46 2.15 -6.46
CA ASN A 300 14.15 3.43 -6.36
C ASN A 300 14.26 4.04 -4.94
N ALA A 301 14.18 3.25 -3.87
CA ALA A 301 14.41 3.75 -2.52
C ALA A 301 15.74 4.50 -2.38
N ASN A 302 15.66 5.73 -1.86
CA ASN A 302 16.83 6.52 -1.51
C ASN A 302 17.73 5.85 -0.47
N TRP A 303 17.13 5.17 0.53
CA TRP A 303 17.82 4.66 1.72
C TRP A 303 18.65 3.39 1.49
N SER A 304 18.39 2.64 0.41
CA SER A 304 19.08 1.40 0.08
C SER A 304 20.21 1.71 -0.92
N PRO A 305 21.50 1.50 -0.59
CA PRO A 305 22.59 1.63 -1.55
C PRO A 305 22.85 0.31 -2.29
N ILE A 306 23.31 0.39 -3.56
CA ILE A 306 23.87 -0.78 -4.27
C ILE A 306 25.08 -1.24 -3.45
N GLY A 307 25.03 -2.49 -3.05
CA GLY A 307 26.04 -3.18 -2.29
C GLY A 307 27.36 -3.21 -3.04
N ASP A 308 28.40 -2.78 -2.35
CA ASP A 308 29.76 -2.99 -2.82
C ASP A 308 30.20 -4.40 -2.38
N PRO A 309 30.66 -5.27 -3.30
CA PRO A 309 31.21 -6.58 -2.95
C PRO A 309 32.34 -6.58 -1.92
N THR A 310 33.01 -5.43 -1.77
CA THR A 310 34.14 -5.22 -0.86
C THR A 310 33.75 -4.43 0.39
N ASP A 311 32.55 -3.87 0.42
CA ASP A 311 31.99 -3.07 1.52
C ASP A 311 30.46 -3.24 1.57
N PRO A 312 29.96 -4.46 1.82
CA PRO A 312 28.52 -4.73 1.79
C PRO A 312 27.80 -3.85 2.81
N PHE A 313 26.59 -3.44 2.45
CA PHE A 313 25.76 -2.62 3.33
C PHE A 313 25.04 -3.50 4.35
N GLY A 314 25.27 -3.23 5.63
CA GLY A 314 24.44 -3.78 6.69
C GLY A 314 23.29 -2.83 7.02
N ALA A 315 22.04 -3.30 7.02
CA ALA A 315 20.92 -2.54 7.58
C ALA A 315 21.15 -2.16 9.07
N ASN A 316 22.04 -2.87 9.77
CA ASN A 316 22.50 -2.52 11.11
C ASN A 316 23.47 -1.31 11.14
N GLU A 317 24.14 -0.94 10.05
CA GLU A 317 24.94 0.29 9.97
C GLU A 317 24.06 1.53 10.15
N LEU A 318 22.83 1.48 9.64
CA LEU A 318 21.82 2.51 9.82
C LEU A 318 21.41 2.64 11.30
N GLN A 319 21.20 1.51 11.98
CA GLN A 319 20.59 1.46 13.31
C GLN A 319 21.58 1.66 14.48
N ASN A 320 22.89 1.55 14.24
CA ASN A 320 23.86 1.42 15.34
C ASN A 320 24.22 2.76 16.00
N GLN A 321 23.44 3.14 17.02
CA GLN A 321 23.64 4.35 17.82
C GLN A 321 24.99 4.41 18.57
N ALA A 322 25.71 3.29 18.71
CA ALA A 322 26.94 3.20 19.50
C ALA A 322 28.18 3.83 18.82
N LEU A 323 28.05 4.23 17.55
CA LEU A 323 29.11 4.92 16.81
C LEU A 323 29.10 6.42 17.11
N PRO A 324 30.26 7.03 17.44
CA PRO A 324 30.35 8.48 17.61
C PRO A 324 30.08 9.19 16.28
N ALA A 325 29.14 10.14 16.29
CA ALA A 325 28.82 10.91 15.09
C ALA A 325 30.05 11.75 14.62
N PRO A 326 30.35 11.82 13.31
CA PRO A 326 29.76 11.10 12.17
C PRO A 326 30.75 10.06 11.62
N SER A 327 30.78 8.84 12.17
CA SER A 327 31.65 7.77 11.65
C SER A 327 31.00 6.83 10.62
N TYR A 328 29.82 7.15 10.10
CA TYR A 328 29.22 6.42 8.99
C TYR A 328 30.02 6.71 7.71
N LYS A 329 30.34 5.65 6.95
CA LYS A 329 30.86 5.83 5.59
C LYS A 329 29.76 6.49 4.76
N PRO A 330 30.03 7.56 4.00
CA PRO A 330 29.09 8.05 3.00
C PRO A 330 28.70 6.91 2.04
N ARG A 331 27.41 6.56 2.01
CA ARG A 331 26.86 5.64 1.02
C ARG A 331 26.19 6.46 -0.08
N LYS A 332 26.13 5.91 -1.30
CA LYS A 332 25.49 6.57 -2.44
C LYS A 332 24.02 6.17 -2.48
N ALA A 333 23.13 7.12 -2.23
CA ALA A 333 21.70 6.95 -2.48
C ALA A 333 21.44 6.73 -3.97
N HIS A 334 20.42 5.95 -4.31
CA HIS A 334 20.02 5.77 -5.70
C HIS A 334 19.38 7.02 -6.28
N CYS A 335 19.85 7.40 -7.46
CA CYS A 335 19.24 8.44 -8.28
C CYS A 335 19.13 9.85 -7.67
N GLN A 336 20.06 10.18 -6.76
CA GLN A 336 20.19 11.52 -6.17
C GLN A 336 21.42 12.27 -6.72
N GLU A 337 21.19 13.43 -7.33
CA GLU A 337 22.22 14.21 -8.07
C GLU A 337 23.32 14.84 -7.18
N LYS A 338 23.06 15.07 -5.88
CA LYS A 338 23.96 15.83 -4.98
C LYS A 338 24.39 15.03 -3.75
N ASN A 339 24.68 13.75 -3.92
CA ASN A 339 25.24 12.90 -2.86
C ASN A 339 26.49 13.53 -2.21
N MET A 340 26.72 13.25 -0.92
CA MET A 340 27.94 13.71 -0.23
C MET A 340 29.16 12.91 -0.70
N ASP A 341 30.16 13.63 -1.21
CA ASP A 341 31.54 13.22 -1.56
C ASP A 341 31.77 12.48 -2.92
N ASP A 342 33.00 12.60 -3.41
CA ASP A 342 33.40 12.60 -4.82
C ASP A 342 33.64 11.20 -5.44
N THR A 343 32.82 10.86 -6.46
CA THR A 343 33.01 9.78 -7.48
C THR A 343 32.75 8.31 -7.04
N PRO A 344 32.58 7.33 -7.97
CA PRO A 344 32.19 7.41 -9.38
C PRO A 344 30.93 6.56 -9.65
N ASN A 345 29.74 7.14 -9.52
CA ASN A 345 28.59 6.69 -10.34
C ASN A 345 27.88 7.93 -10.87
N THR A 346 28.51 8.54 -11.88
CA THR A 346 28.06 9.79 -12.51
C THR A 346 26.93 9.56 -13.50
N ASN A 347 26.52 8.30 -13.76
CA ASN A 347 25.42 8.02 -14.66
C ASN A 347 24.08 8.05 -13.91
N PHE A 348 23.42 9.21 -14.04
CA PHE A 348 22.04 9.47 -13.65
C PHE A 348 21.07 9.38 -14.85
N GLU A 349 21.51 8.95 -16.03
CA GLU A 349 20.68 8.84 -17.26
C GLU A 349 19.60 7.74 -17.14
N ASN A 350 19.82 6.76 -16.25
CA ASN A 350 18.85 5.72 -15.86
C ASN A 350 18.14 6.05 -14.52
N CYS A 351 17.94 7.33 -14.23
CA CYS A 351 17.16 7.81 -13.10
C CYS A 351 15.92 8.56 -13.57
N PRO A 352 14.82 8.52 -12.82
CA PRO A 352 13.62 9.25 -13.17
C PRO A 352 13.86 10.75 -13.02
N THR A 353 13.47 11.50 -14.06
CA THR A 353 13.55 12.96 -14.15
C THR A 353 12.17 13.61 -14.19
N SER A 354 11.12 12.80 -14.35
CA SER A 354 9.71 13.19 -14.47
C SER A 354 8.79 12.01 -14.09
N HIS A 355 7.47 12.22 -14.06
CA HIS A 355 6.49 11.12 -13.91
C HIS A 355 6.36 10.20 -15.14
N ASN A 356 6.95 10.56 -16.29
CA ASN A 356 6.91 9.73 -17.49
C ASN A 356 7.96 8.60 -17.44
N ASP A 357 9.12 8.87 -16.85
CA ASP A 357 10.20 7.93 -16.56
C ASP A 357 10.24 7.49 -15.07
N GLY A 358 9.35 8.02 -14.23
CA GLY A 358 9.05 7.53 -12.89
C GLY A 358 8.48 6.10 -12.85
N GLN A 359 8.46 5.53 -11.65
CA GLN A 359 7.93 4.20 -11.36
C GLN A 359 6.40 4.21 -11.39
N LYS A 360 5.77 3.11 -11.82
CA LYS A 360 4.29 2.99 -11.85
C LYS A 360 3.83 1.71 -11.17
N VAL A 361 3.30 1.85 -9.96
CA VAL A 361 2.78 0.76 -9.12
C VAL A 361 1.25 0.88 -9.12
N THR A 362 0.55 -0.09 -9.67
CA THR A 362 -0.91 0.03 -9.89
C THR A 362 -1.61 -1.30 -9.60
N PHE A 363 -2.72 -1.30 -8.86
CA PHE A 363 -3.44 -2.55 -8.51
C PHE A 363 -2.55 -3.61 -7.81
N VAL A 364 -1.47 -3.20 -7.13
CA VAL A 364 -0.58 -4.13 -6.41
C VAL A 364 -1.16 -4.41 -5.02
N LYS A 365 -1.07 -5.65 -4.55
CA LYS A 365 -1.63 -6.08 -3.26
C LYS A 365 -0.54 -6.64 -2.36
N CYS A 366 -0.09 -5.86 -1.39
CA CYS A 366 0.97 -6.21 -0.44
C CYS A 366 0.35 -6.78 0.85
N MET A 367 0.71 -7.99 1.26
CA MET A 367 0.19 -8.64 2.47
C MET A 367 1.29 -9.33 3.28
N THR A 368 1.55 -8.83 4.49
CA THR A 368 2.61 -9.31 5.40
C THR A 368 2.07 -9.59 6.81
N TRP A 369 2.89 -10.19 7.67
CA TRP A 369 2.50 -10.57 9.04
C TRP A 369 3.59 -10.35 10.10
N GLN A 370 4.82 -10.00 9.72
CA GLN A 370 5.96 -9.90 10.64
C GLN A 370 6.55 -8.49 10.67
N MET A 371 7.01 -8.04 11.84
CA MET A 371 7.70 -6.75 12.00
C MET A 371 8.85 -6.57 11.00
N GLY A 372 9.05 -5.34 10.53
CA GLY A 372 10.02 -5.02 9.51
C GLY A 372 9.67 -5.54 8.12
N GLN A 373 8.41 -5.93 7.87
CA GLN A 373 7.89 -6.27 6.53
C GLN A 373 7.00 -5.13 6.02
N ASP A 374 7.67 -4.10 5.53
CA ASP A 374 7.10 -2.83 5.09
C ASP A 374 6.31 -2.98 3.78
N GLY A 375 5.41 -2.04 3.50
CA GLY A 375 4.57 -2.04 2.31
C GLY A 375 5.28 -1.52 1.05
N ILE A 376 4.92 -0.29 0.64
CA ILE A 376 5.27 0.28 -0.68
C ILE A 376 6.13 1.54 -0.57
N ASN A 377 7.27 1.53 -1.27
CA ASN A 377 8.00 2.73 -1.71
C ASN A 377 8.21 2.65 -3.24
N ALA A 378 7.92 3.74 -3.96
CA ALA A 378 8.01 3.84 -5.42
C ALA A 378 9.10 4.81 -5.92
N GLY A 379 9.89 5.42 -5.01
CA GLY A 379 10.99 6.30 -5.37
C GLY A 379 10.59 7.65 -5.95
N ARG A 380 11.60 8.45 -6.34
CA ARG A 380 11.43 9.79 -6.92
C ARG A 380 10.62 9.76 -8.22
N TYR A 381 9.62 10.65 -8.34
CA TYR A 381 8.62 10.66 -9.42
C TYR A 381 7.72 9.41 -9.51
N GLY A 382 7.81 8.48 -8.55
CA GLY A 382 7.01 7.27 -8.52
C GLY A 382 5.53 7.56 -8.28
N THR A 383 4.67 6.79 -8.97
CA THR A 383 3.22 6.82 -8.81
C THR A 383 2.72 5.49 -8.24
N VAL A 384 1.96 5.51 -7.15
CA VAL A 384 1.25 4.35 -6.58
C VAL A 384 -0.25 4.61 -6.69
N ASP A 385 -0.99 3.76 -7.38
CA ASP A 385 -2.43 3.93 -7.59
C ASP A 385 -3.24 2.64 -7.35
N ASN A 386 -4.48 2.78 -6.89
CA ASN A 386 -5.50 1.71 -6.73
C ASN A 386 -4.97 0.41 -6.09
N SER A 387 -4.03 0.53 -5.15
CA SER A 387 -3.28 -0.58 -4.56
C SER A 387 -3.73 -0.90 -3.13
N PHE A 388 -3.48 -2.13 -2.67
CA PHE A 388 -3.80 -2.59 -1.32
C PHE A 388 -2.54 -2.86 -0.51
N VAL A 389 -2.52 -2.42 0.74
CA VAL A 389 -1.41 -2.69 1.67
C VAL A 389 -1.96 -3.18 3.01
N ARG A 390 -1.70 -4.43 3.36
CA ARG A 390 -1.88 -4.98 4.71
C ARG A 390 -0.53 -5.38 5.27
N VAL A 391 0.00 -4.55 6.15
CA VAL A 391 1.30 -4.82 6.80
C VAL A 391 1.23 -4.54 8.29
N ILE A 392 2.19 -5.10 9.01
CA ILE A 392 2.39 -4.81 10.43
C ILE A 392 3.36 -3.67 10.68
N ASP A 393 4.14 -3.22 9.69
CA ASP A 393 5.07 -2.10 9.81
C ASP A 393 4.66 -0.92 8.90
N ASP A 394 5.56 -0.06 8.48
CA ASP A 394 5.25 1.09 7.61
C ASP A 394 4.53 0.71 6.29
N ALA A 395 3.27 1.15 6.09
CA ALA A 395 2.48 0.73 4.93
C ALA A 395 2.80 1.48 3.63
N ILE A 396 2.75 2.81 3.61
CA ILE A 396 3.30 3.60 2.49
C ILE A 396 4.36 4.58 2.97
N LYS A 397 5.41 4.70 2.16
CA LYS A 397 6.66 5.38 2.52
C LYS A 397 7.01 6.46 1.49
N PRO A 398 6.24 7.57 1.45
CA PRO A 398 6.45 8.74 0.58
C PRO A 398 7.72 9.55 0.96
N TRP A 399 8.86 8.88 1.01
CA TRP A 399 10.15 9.45 1.43
C TRP A 399 10.82 10.28 0.33
N ASP A 400 10.40 10.06 -0.91
CA ASP A 400 11.00 10.62 -2.11
C ASP A 400 10.30 11.89 -2.60
N SER A 401 11.00 12.68 -3.42
CA SER A 401 10.43 13.88 -4.07
C SER A 401 9.50 13.54 -5.23
N ASN A 402 8.46 14.35 -5.39
CA ASN A 402 7.46 14.26 -6.46
C ASN A 402 6.81 12.87 -6.52
N GLY A 403 6.58 12.21 -5.38
CA GLY A 403 5.77 11.00 -5.35
C GLY A 403 4.29 11.34 -5.55
N ILE A 404 3.53 10.44 -6.16
CA ILE A 404 2.05 10.52 -6.19
C ILE A 404 1.50 9.20 -5.64
N TYR A 405 0.68 9.26 -4.60
CA TYR A 405 0.02 8.10 -4.03
C TYR A 405 -1.49 8.34 -4.05
N THR A 406 -2.23 7.61 -4.88
CA THR A 406 -3.67 7.76 -5.08
C THR A 406 -4.41 6.47 -4.79
N ASN A 407 -5.64 6.55 -4.28
CA ASN A 407 -6.56 5.41 -4.21
C ASN A 407 -6.02 4.18 -3.43
N VAL A 408 -5.16 4.38 -2.43
CA VAL A 408 -4.51 3.29 -1.70
C VAL A 408 -5.37 2.83 -0.52
N THR A 409 -5.80 1.58 -0.51
CA THR A 409 -6.49 0.97 0.63
C THR A 409 -5.47 0.32 1.58
N ILE A 410 -5.49 0.73 2.85
CA ILE A 410 -4.54 0.28 3.88
C ILE A 410 -5.27 -0.46 5.02
N TRP A 411 -4.77 -1.66 5.34
CA TRP A 411 -5.08 -2.38 6.57
C TRP A 411 -3.82 -2.40 7.45
N GLN A 412 -3.68 -1.39 8.30
CA GLN A 412 -2.56 -1.32 9.24
C GLN A 412 -2.78 -2.30 10.39
N GLN A 413 -1.79 -3.16 10.64
CA GLN A 413 -1.79 -3.98 11.86
C GLN A 413 -1.19 -3.17 13.03
N THR A 414 -0.36 -3.78 13.87
CA THR A 414 -0.09 -3.33 15.25
C THR A 414 1.22 -2.58 15.46
N LEU A 415 2.03 -2.39 14.42
CA LEU A 415 3.24 -1.57 14.46
C LEU A 415 3.24 -0.59 13.27
N GLY A 416 4.30 0.22 13.12
CA GLY A 416 4.50 1.16 12.02
C GLY A 416 3.46 2.28 11.92
N TRP A 417 3.53 3.04 10.83
CA TRP A 417 2.50 4.01 10.47
C TRP A 417 1.85 3.65 9.12
N PRO A 418 0.54 3.86 8.94
CA PRO A 418 -0.12 3.81 7.63
C PRO A 418 0.61 4.71 6.60
N ILE A 419 1.00 5.91 7.01
CA ILE A 419 1.75 6.85 6.19
C ILE A 419 3.00 7.29 6.97
N ASN A 420 4.18 6.85 6.53
CA ASN A 420 5.47 7.18 7.15
C ASN A 420 6.25 8.19 6.29
N PHE A 421 6.59 9.35 6.87
CA PHE A 421 7.50 10.34 6.28
C PHE A 421 8.90 10.38 6.94
N GLY A 422 9.12 9.63 8.01
CA GLY A 422 10.32 9.66 8.84
C GLY A 422 11.32 8.54 8.56
N TRP A 423 11.90 8.04 9.66
CA TRP A 423 13.10 7.21 9.72
C TRP A 423 14.32 7.80 8.99
N TRP A 424 14.44 7.54 7.68
CA TRP A 424 15.64 7.74 6.91
C TRP A 424 15.40 8.74 5.79
N ASN A 425 16.36 9.65 5.58
CA ASN A 425 16.60 10.23 4.25
C ASN A 425 18.01 10.80 4.20
N TRP A 426 18.60 10.87 3.01
CA TRP A 426 19.90 11.50 2.81
C TRP A 426 19.77 13.02 2.74
N ASN A 427 20.88 13.77 2.74
CA ASN A 427 20.90 15.24 2.82
C ASN A 427 20.44 15.96 1.52
N GLN A 428 19.38 15.46 0.88
CA GLN A 428 18.66 16.10 -0.24
C GLN A 428 17.36 16.75 0.27
N PRO A 429 16.80 17.74 -0.44
CA PRO A 429 15.39 18.07 -0.24
C PRO A 429 14.50 16.92 -0.72
N ASP A 430 13.43 16.64 0.03
CA ASP A 430 12.29 15.86 -0.44
C ASP A 430 11.13 16.82 -0.67
N GLU A 431 10.63 16.94 -1.90
CA GLU A 431 9.68 18.01 -2.23
C GLU A 431 8.52 17.60 -3.14
N ASN A 432 7.40 18.30 -3.01
CA ASN A 432 6.23 18.24 -3.90
C ASN A 432 5.55 16.87 -4.02
N THR A 433 5.58 16.06 -2.96
CA THR A 433 4.95 14.74 -2.94
C THR A 433 3.48 14.83 -2.53
N ILE A 434 2.62 14.19 -3.32
CA ILE A 434 1.15 14.23 -3.22
C ILE A 434 0.63 12.87 -2.76
N LEU A 435 -0.30 12.89 -1.80
CA LEU A 435 -1.10 11.74 -1.41
C LEU A 435 -2.56 12.15 -1.44
N GLU A 436 -3.40 11.39 -2.13
CA GLU A 436 -4.83 11.69 -2.30
C GLU A 436 -5.64 10.39 -2.22
N ASP A 437 -6.84 10.46 -1.64
CA ASP A 437 -7.79 9.34 -1.58
C ASP A 437 -7.17 8.06 -0.95
N ILE A 438 -6.67 8.19 0.28
CA ILE A 438 -6.05 7.10 1.03
C ILE A 438 -7.04 6.54 2.07
N TYR A 439 -7.34 5.24 1.98
CA TYR A 439 -8.38 4.58 2.77
C TYR A 439 -7.79 3.64 3.82
N VAL A 440 -7.56 4.14 5.03
CA VAL A 440 -7.14 3.32 6.19
C VAL A 440 -8.35 2.62 6.78
N ILE A 441 -8.76 1.53 6.13
CA ILE A 441 -9.97 0.77 6.47
C ILE A 441 -9.83 0.05 7.82
N HIS A 442 -8.61 -0.32 8.20
CA HIS A 442 -8.28 -0.93 9.49
C HIS A 442 -7.01 -0.33 10.06
N ASN A 443 -7.02 -0.04 11.36
CA ASN A 443 -5.82 0.37 12.09
C ASN A 443 -5.75 -0.33 13.45
N HIS A 444 -4.72 -1.16 13.68
CA HIS A 444 -4.48 -1.82 14.97
C HIS A 444 -3.36 -1.16 15.80
N ASN A 445 -2.85 0.02 15.41
CA ASN A 445 -1.75 0.70 16.11
C ASN A 445 -2.04 0.99 17.59
N TRP A 446 -3.32 1.02 18.00
CA TRP A 446 -3.77 1.14 19.39
C TRP A 446 -3.38 -0.01 20.30
N ARG A 447 -2.90 -1.13 19.75
CA ARG A 447 -2.38 -2.28 20.52
C ARG A 447 -0.85 -2.28 20.64
N SER A 448 -0.15 -1.38 19.96
CA SER A 448 1.30 -1.29 20.08
C SER A 448 1.74 -1.06 21.52
N SER A 449 2.93 -1.55 21.86
CA SER A 449 3.56 -1.24 23.15
C SER A 449 3.85 0.26 23.22
N ALA A 450 3.53 0.90 24.34
CA ALA A 450 3.88 2.31 24.63
C ALA A 450 5.40 2.60 24.60
N ASP A 451 6.22 1.55 24.55
CA ASP A 451 7.68 1.60 24.43
C ASP A 451 8.18 1.66 22.97
N TRP A 452 7.30 1.56 21.95
CA TRP A 452 7.71 1.64 20.53
C TRP A 452 6.77 2.49 19.66
N PRO A 453 7.28 3.54 18.99
CA PRO A 453 8.66 4.02 19.08
C PRO A 453 8.99 4.54 20.48
N GLU A 454 10.28 4.60 20.85
CA GLU A 454 10.76 5.07 22.18
C GLU A 454 10.52 6.59 22.43
N THR A 455 9.66 7.22 21.63
CA THR A 455 9.41 8.66 21.55
C THR A 455 7.95 8.99 21.81
N GLN A 456 7.67 10.24 22.20
CA GLN A 456 6.31 10.70 22.45
C GLN A 456 5.48 10.86 21.15
N SER A 457 6.12 10.84 19.98
CA SER A 457 5.44 10.89 18.68
C SER A 457 4.46 9.74 18.47
N GLY A 458 4.77 8.56 19.02
CA GLY A 458 3.88 7.39 18.99
C GLY A 458 3.55 6.84 17.61
N GLN A 459 2.62 5.88 17.58
CA GLN A 459 2.06 5.32 16.35
C GLN A 459 0.70 5.95 16.05
N CYS A 460 0.66 6.84 15.07
CA CYS A 460 -0.55 7.51 14.60
C CYS A 460 -0.93 7.04 13.18
N THR A 461 -1.93 7.65 12.54
CA THR A 461 -2.21 7.40 11.11
C THR A 461 -1.12 7.97 10.19
N ILE A 462 -0.64 9.17 10.51
CA ILE A 462 0.48 9.84 9.84
C ILE A 462 1.63 9.96 10.82
N GLY A 463 2.82 9.54 10.42
CA GLY A 463 3.99 9.51 11.31
C GLY A 463 5.29 9.95 10.68
N ALA A 464 6.15 10.51 11.51
CA ALA A 464 7.56 10.70 11.21
C ALA A 464 8.36 10.83 12.51
N ILE A 465 9.37 9.99 12.68
CA ILE A 465 10.51 10.29 13.54
C ILE A 465 11.69 10.59 12.63
N TYR A 466 12.18 11.81 12.69
CA TYR A 466 12.98 12.37 11.62
C TYR A 466 14.27 13.00 12.16
N GLY A 467 15.42 12.47 11.75
CA GLY A 467 16.72 12.87 12.29
C GLY A 467 17.81 13.08 11.25
N SER A 468 17.46 13.32 10.00
CA SER A 468 18.44 13.55 8.93
C SER A 468 18.54 15.02 8.48
N GLY A 469 19.46 15.35 7.57
CA GLY A 469 19.63 16.69 7.00
C GLY A 469 18.73 17.01 5.79
N ALA A 470 17.74 16.16 5.49
CA ALA A 470 16.79 16.30 4.38
C ALA A 470 15.70 17.35 4.67
N VAL A 471 15.52 18.32 3.79
CA VAL A 471 14.43 19.32 3.95
C VAL A 471 13.18 18.80 3.27
N LYS A 472 12.11 18.58 4.01
CA LYS A 472 10.82 18.14 3.46
C LYS A 472 9.96 19.34 3.12
N ARG A 473 9.63 19.56 1.83
CA ARG A 473 8.89 20.75 1.37
C ARG A 473 7.61 20.40 0.63
N ALA A 474 6.56 21.20 0.82
CA ALA A 474 5.40 21.24 -0.09
C ALA A 474 4.71 19.88 -0.27
N TYR A 475 4.74 19.03 0.76
CA TYR A 475 3.97 17.80 0.82
C TYR A 475 2.48 18.11 0.91
N ARG A 476 1.67 17.43 0.10
CA ARG A 476 0.22 17.64 0.00
C ARG A 476 -0.51 16.33 0.25
N LEU A 477 -1.23 16.25 1.36
CA LEU A 477 -2.09 15.12 1.70
C LEU A 477 -3.53 15.60 1.59
N LYS A 478 -4.38 14.85 0.90
CA LYS A 478 -5.80 15.17 0.71
C LYS A 478 -6.62 13.90 0.86
N ASN A 479 -7.86 14.02 1.35
CA ASN A 479 -8.83 12.92 1.40
C ASN A 479 -8.27 11.63 2.06
N ILE A 480 -7.76 11.75 3.29
CA ILE A 480 -7.25 10.62 4.08
C ILE A 480 -8.37 10.13 5.00
N PHE A 481 -8.93 8.95 4.72
CA PHE A 481 -10.07 8.38 5.45
C PHE A 481 -9.63 7.26 6.39
N VAL A 482 -10.12 7.25 7.62
CA VAL A 482 -9.80 6.26 8.66
C VAL A 482 -11.09 5.72 9.26
N GLU A 483 -11.44 4.48 8.91
CA GLU A 483 -12.80 3.95 9.14
C GLU A 483 -12.98 3.09 10.40
N THR A 484 -11.93 3.01 11.21
CA THR A 484 -11.87 2.23 12.46
C THR A 484 -11.01 2.94 13.50
N ALA A 485 -11.09 2.47 14.74
CA ALA A 485 -10.38 3.05 15.88
C ALA A 485 -8.85 3.17 15.63
N ALA A 486 -8.31 4.38 15.81
CA ALA A 486 -6.88 4.67 15.75
C ALA A 486 -6.39 5.30 17.06
N SER A 487 -5.07 5.28 17.31
CA SER A 487 -4.48 5.90 18.51
C SER A 487 -4.45 7.42 18.47
N CYS A 488 -4.13 7.98 17.29
CA CYS A 488 -3.91 9.40 17.04
C CYS A 488 -3.84 9.63 15.52
N ALA A 489 -4.02 10.88 15.09
CA ALA A 489 -3.93 11.26 13.70
C ALA A 489 -2.50 11.53 13.25
N LEU A 490 -1.74 12.34 13.99
CA LEU A 490 -0.38 12.77 13.63
C LEU A 490 0.63 12.54 14.75
N GLY A 491 1.77 11.94 14.41
CA GLY A 491 2.95 11.79 15.27
C GLY A 491 4.21 12.25 14.54
N LEU A 492 4.51 13.55 14.58
CA LEU A 492 5.64 14.17 13.86
C LEU A 492 6.70 14.67 14.85
N GLU A 493 7.91 14.12 14.77
CA GLU A 493 9.06 14.54 15.58
C GLU A 493 10.30 14.71 14.71
N ILE A 494 10.89 15.91 14.74
CA ILE A 494 12.24 16.17 14.24
C ILE A 494 13.19 16.20 15.43
N SER A 495 14.22 15.36 15.40
CA SER A 495 15.17 15.20 16.49
C SER A 495 16.50 14.66 15.98
N LYS A 496 17.60 15.40 16.20
CA LYS A 496 18.96 14.94 15.92
C LYS A 496 19.41 13.77 16.81
N THR A 497 18.64 13.46 17.86
CA THR A 497 18.86 12.28 18.71
C THR A 497 17.92 11.13 18.36
N ALA A 498 17.12 11.24 17.31
CA ALA A 498 16.31 10.14 16.77
C ALA A 498 17.15 8.87 16.54
N TYR A 499 16.45 7.73 16.59
CA TYR A 499 17.04 6.40 16.38
C TYR A 499 17.79 6.30 15.05
N SER A 500 17.19 6.84 13.99
CA SER A 500 17.61 6.77 12.59
C SER A 500 18.27 8.07 12.08
N ARG A 501 19.17 8.65 12.87
CA ARG A 501 19.75 9.97 12.60
C ARG A 501 20.80 9.97 11.48
N HIS A 502 20.61 10.82 10.47
CA HIS A 502 21.59 11.11 9.41
C HIS A 502 21.78 12.62 9.21
N PRO A 503 22.25 13.35 10.24
CA PRO A 503 22.42 14.80 10.14
C PRO A 503 23.47 15.18 9.10
N THR A 504 23.54 16.47 8.77
CA THR A 504 24.65 17.03 7.96
C THR A 504 26.00 16.85 8.67
N SER A 505 27.10 17.13 7.97
CA SER A 505 28.46 17.16 8.53
C SER A 505 28.61 18.06 9.77
N GLU A 506 27.76 19.09 9.88
CA GLU A 506 27.70 20.06 10.97
C GLU A 506 26.81 19.59 12.13
N GLY A 507 26.17 18.43 11.99
CA GLY A 507 25.22 17.88 12.95
C GLY A 507 23.79 18.45 12.83
N CYS A 508 23.47 19.11 11.71
CA CYS A 508 22.16 19.73 11.49
C CYS A 508 21.11 18.74 10.97
N VAL A 509 19.85 19.02 11.26
CA VAL A 509 18.70 18.24 10.79
C VAL A 509 17.76 19.12 9.97
N GLY A 510 17.19 18.56 8.91
CA GLY A 510 16.31 19.27 7.99
C GLY A 510 14.95 19.58 8.61
N SER A 511 14.26 20.55 8.03
CA SER A 511 12.96 21.03 8.48
C SER A 511 11.84 20.47 7.61
N MET A 512 10.63 20.39 8.15
CA MET A 512 9.41 20.22 7.38
C MET A 512 8.82 21.60 7.10
N VAL A 513 8.64 21.96 5.83
CA VAL A 513 8.28 23.32 5.39
C VAL A 513 7.09 23.26 4.44
N ASP A 514 6.07 24.08 4.68
CA ASP A 514 4.85 24.16 3.88
C ASP A 514 4.15 22.79 3.69
N PHE A 515 4.06 22.00 4.76
CA PHE A 515 3.37 20.71 4.77
C PHE A 515 1.86 20.92 4.96
N GLU A 516 1.02 20.32 4.13
CA GLU A 516 -0.43 20.58 4.16
C GLU A 516 -1.23 19.27 4.06
N ILE A 517 -2.13 19.09 5.02
CA ILE A 517 -3.12 18.00 5.08
C ILE A 517 -4.49 18.66 4.91
N ASP A 518 -5.11 18.53 3.74
CA ASP A 518 -6.44 19.08 3.44
C ASP A 518 -7.46 17.93 3.40
N GLY A 519 -7.91 17.53 4.60
CA GLY A 519 -8.90 16.47 4.77
C GLY A 519 -8.28 15.20 5.32
N ILE A 520 -8.23 15.09 6.65
CA ILE A 520 -8.13 13.80 7.34
C ILE A 520 -9.40 13.54 8.15
N PHE A 521 -10.04 12.39 7.89
CA PHE A 521 -11.36 12.02 8.36
C PHE A 521 -11.29 10.75 9.20
N PHE A 522 -11.85 10.76 10.40
CA PHE A 522 -12.01 9.56 11.23
C PHE A 522 -13.49 9.37 11.57
N ASP A 523 -14.01 8.16 11.36
CA ASP A 523 -15.38 7.77 11.75
C ASP A 523 -15.59 7.83 13.28
N GLU A 524 -14.51 7.59 14.03
CA GLU A 524 -14.51 7.43 15.48
C GLU A 524 -13.54 8.40 16.16
N ASP A 525 -13.74 8.64 17.46
CA ASP A 525 -12.75 9.34 18.28
C ASP A 525 -11.57 8.40 18.58
N PHE A 526 -10.41 8.96 18.95
CA PHE A 526 -9.21 8.17 19.20
C PHE A 526 -9.41 7.18 20.36
N LYS A 527 -8.81 5.99 20.24
CA LYS A 527 -8.93 4.96 21.26
C LYS A 527 -8.18 5.36 22.54
N SER A 528 -8.95 5.74 23.56
CA SER A 528 -8.42 6.13 24.87
C SER A 528 -7.55 5.03 25.50
N GLY A 529 -6.39 5.41 26.04
CA GLY A 529 -5.51 4.49 26.77
C GLY A 529 -4.51 3.71 25.90
N SER A 530 -4.45 4.00 24.59
CA SER A 530 -3.40 3.51 23.66
C SER A 530 -1.97 3.93 24.06
N GLY A 531 -1.83 4.97 24.89
CA GLY A 531 -0.54 5.53 25.31
C GLY A 531 -0.07 6.71 24.48
N TYR A 532 -0.68 6.96 23.32
CA TYR A 532 -0.29 8.02 22.40
C TYR A 532 -1.30 9.16 22.34
N ALA A 533 -0.79 10.35 22.03
CA ALA A 533 -1.54 11.56 21.72
C ALA A 533 -1.06 12.07 20.37
N ASN A 534 -1.79 13.00 19.74
CA ASN A 534 -1.21 13.70 18.59
C ASN A 534 0.01 14.49 19.06
N PHE A 535 1.08 14.46 18.30
CA PHE A 535 2.37 15.02 18.71
C PHE A 535 3.02 15.72 17.54
N ILE A 536 3.51 16.95 17.77
CA ILE A 536 4.25 17.72 16.78
C ILE A 536 5.41 18.42 17.51
N SER A 537 6.65 18.09 17.13
CA SER A 537 7.85 18.78 17.62
C SER A 537 8.90 18.88 16.52
N GLY A 538 9.52 20.05 16.40
CA GLY A 538 10.83 20.19 15.78
C GLY A 538 11.99 19.95 16.78
N GLU A 539 13.23 20.06 16.28
CA GLU A 539 14.47 19.93 17.04
C GLU A 539 14.57 21.02 18.12
N ALA A 540 14.54 20.61 19.39
CA ALA A 540 14.49 21.53 20.53
C ALA A 540 15.84 22.21 20.86
N ASN A 541 16.97 21.69 20.38
CA ASN A 541 18.31 22.17 20.70
C ASN A 541 19.25 22.09 19.47
N PRO A 542 18.95 22.76 18.34
CA PRO A 542 19.79 22.71 17.14
C PRO A 542 21.18 23.28 17.44
N TYR A 543 22.22 22.81 16.75
CA TYR A 543 23.55 23.43 16.93
C TYR A 543 23.54 24.89 16.46
N PRO A 544 24.36 25.79 17.01
CA PRO A 544 24.31 27.22 16.64
C PRO A 544 24.59 27.55 15.16
N ALA A 545 25.18 26.63 14.40
CA ALA A 545 25.37 26.76 12.95
C ALA A 545 24.14 26.33 12.12
N CYS A 546 23.21 25.60 12.73
CA CYS A 546 22.02 25.06 12.10
C CYS A 546 20.93 26.13 12.05
N THR A 547 20.78 26.75 10.88
CA THR A 547 19.89 27.90 10.67
C THR A 547 19.03 27.71 9.42
N GLY A 548 17.91 28.43 9.35
CA GLY A 548 16.94 28.28 8.27
C GLY A 548 16.40 26.84 8.23
N GLU A 549 16.32 26.27 7.03
CA GLU A 549 15.73 24.95 6.79
C GLU A 549 16.54 23.79 7.38
N LEU A 550 17.79 24.02 7.81
CA LEU A 550 18.60 23.05 8.54
C LEU A 550 18.52 23.22 10.06
N SER A 551 17.55 24.01 10.58
CA SER A 551 17.33 24.19 12.02
C SER A 551 16.39 23.15 12.65
N GLY A 552 15.91 22.17 11.87
CA GLY A 552 15.06 21.08 12.36
C GLY A 552 13.64 21.48 12.73
N LYS A 553 13.07 22.51 12.11
CA LYS A 553 11.75 23.04 12.46
C LYS A 553 10.62 22.39 11.68
N ILE A 554 9.40 22.64 12.14
CA ILE A 554 8.16 22.43 11.39
C ILE A 554 7.58 23.82 11.10
N GLU A 555 7.60 24.26 9.85
CA GLU A 555 7.23 25.61 9.42
C GLU A 555 6.04 25.54 8.43
N ASN A 556 4.99 26.33 8.69
CA ASN A 556 3.75 26.42 7.89
C ASN A 556 3.00 25.08 7.72
N LEU A 557 2.94 24.26 8.78
CA LEU A 557 2.13 23.03 8.79
C LEU A 557 0.64 23.37 8.86
N LYS A 558 -0.13 22.91 7.89
CA LYS A 558 -1.60 23.07 7.85
C LYS A 558 -2.31 21.74 7.98
N ILE A 559 -3.37 21.71 8.80
CA ILE A 559 -4.17 20.51 9.05
C ILE A 559 -5.66 20.86 9.01
N ALA A 560 -6.35 20.38 7.99
CA ALA A 560 -7.79 20.29 7.91
C ALA A 560 -8.22 18.89 8.37
N SER A 561 -9.05 18.81 9.42
CA SER A 561 -9.45 17.52 10.01
C SER A 561 -10.93 17.46 10.37
N ASN A 562 -11.46 16.23 10.40
CA ASN A 562 -12.74 15.89 10.98
C ASN A 562 -12.65 14.52 11.68
N VAL A 563 -12.51 14.52 13.00
CA VAL A 563 -12.45 13.33 13.85
C VAL A 563 -13.81 13.16 14.54
N ALA A 564 -14.63 12.19 14.14
CA ALA A 564 -15.98 11.98 14.70
C ALA A 564 -16.86 13.24 14.80
N GLY A 565 -16.78 14.14 13.81
CA GLY A 565 -17.56 15.39 13.74
C GLY A 565 -16.89 16.63 14.34
N LYS A 566 -15.69 16.54 14.92
CA LYS A 566 -14.91 17.68 15.45
C LYS A 566 -13.63 17.92 14.63
N ALA A 567 -13.27 19.18 14.43
CA ALA A 567 -11.91 19.53 13.98
C ALA A 567 -10.91 19.35 15.13
N LEU A 568 -9.67 18.97 14.82
CA LEU A 568 -8.56 19.02 15.77
C LEU A 568 -8.23 20.47 16.15
N SER A 569 -7.80 20.66 17.39
CA SER A 569 -7.42 21.92 18.01
C SER A 569 -6.03 21.81 18.65
N GLU A 570 -5.39 22.92 19.01
CA GLU A 570 -4.06 22.88 19.66
C GLU A 570 -4.06 22.04 20.95
N SER A 571 -5.19 21.97 21.67
CA SER A 571 -5.34 21.13 22.86
C SER A 571 -5.37 19.62 22.61
N ASP A 572 -5.54 19.19 21.35
CA ASP A 572 -5.46 17.78 20.96
C ASP A 572 -4.02 17.33 20.66
N PHE A 573 -3.04 18.25 20.72
CA PHE A 573 -1.62 18.01 20.44
C PHE A 573 -0.71 18.22 21.65
N VAL A 574 0.33 17.39 21.75
CA VAL A 574 1.49 17.61 22.61
C VAL A 574 2.55 18.39 21.81
N LEU A 575 2.81 19.63 22.24
CA LEU A 575 3.74 20.58 21.60
C LEU A 575 4.89 20.93 22.57
N PRO A 576 5.86 20.03 22.81
CA PRO A 576 6.82 20.16 23.92
C PRO A 576 7.82 21.31 23.71
N ALA A 577 8.06 21.69 22.45
CA ALA A 577 8.95 22.77 22.07
C ALA A 577 8.23 23.76 21.15
N SER A 578 7.24 24.49 21.67
CA SER A 578 6.38 25.41 20.88
C SER A 578 7.10 26.46 20.00
N GLY A 579 8.39 26.72 20.21
CA GLY A 579 9.20 27.57 19.32
C GLY A 579 9.79 26.86 18.08
N THR A 580 9.66 25.54 17.98
CA THR A 580 10.15 24.72 16.84
C THR A 580 9.06 24.39 15.82
N VAL A 581 7.79 24.68 16.17
CA VAL A 581 6.63 24.57 15.29
C VAL A 581 6.09 25.98 15.07
N THR A 582 6.14 26.50 13.85
CA THR A 582 5.72 27.87 13.54
C THR A 582 4.77 27.90 12.35
N GLY A 583 3.72 28.74 12.42
CA GLY A 583 2.71 28.80 11.36
C GLY A 583 1.80 27.57 11.31
N LEU A 584 1.59 26.89 12.45
CA LEU A 584 0.60 25.81 12.56
C LEU A 584 -0.81 26.38 12.32
N GLU A 585 -1.50 25.86 11.31
CA GLU A 585 -2.90 26.19 11.00
C GLU A 585 -3.77 24.94 11.21
N LEU A 586 -4.75 25.04 12.11
CA LEU A 586 -5.73 23.98 12.35
C LEU A 586 -7.11 24.47 11.91
N LYS A 587 -7.70 23.77 10.94
CA LYS A 587 -9.06 24.05 10.45
C LYS A 587 -9.92 22.78 10.43
N ARG A 588 -11.22 22.96 10.29
CA ARG A 588 -12.14 21.87 9.99
C ARG A 588 -11.94 21.44 8.53
N ALA A 589 -11.90 20.14 8.26
CA ALA A 589 -11.95 19.63 6.91
C ALA A 589 -13.34 19.88 6.31
N GLU A 590 -13.37 20.37 5.07
CA GLU A 590 -14.55 20.24 4.21
C GLU A 590 -14.54 18.80 3.68
N ASP A 591 -15.68 18.12 3.74
CA ASP A 591 -15.78 16.75 3.25
C ASP A 591 -15.84 16.74 1.71
N PRO A 592 -14.96 16.00 1.01
CA PRO A 592 -15.06 15.82 -0.45
C PRO A 592 -16.36 15.13 -0.88
N HIS A 593 -17.04 14.40 0.01
CA HIS A 593 -18.29 13.69 -0.26
C HIS A 593 -19.44 14.24 0.59
N PRO A 594 -19.77 15.55 0.48
CA PRO A 594 -20.64 16.25 1.41
C PRO A 594 -22.03 15.61 1.45
N ALA A 595 -22.69 15.69 2.62
CA ALA A 595 -23.99 15.07 2.80
C ALA A 595 -24.99 15.55 1.74
N GLY A 596 -25.58 14.58 1.04
CA GLY A 596 -26.74 14.82 0.18
C GLY A 596 -27.92 15.39 0.96
N SER A 597 -29.03 15.63 0.25
CA SER A 597 -30.29 15.98 0.87
C SER A 597 -30.71 14.90 1.90
N TRP A 598 -31.46 15.30 2.92
CA TRP A 598 -31.99 14.38 3.93
C TRP A 598 -33.51 14.31 3.80
N GLU A 599 -34.04 13.16 3.41
CA GLU A 599 -35.47 12.93 3.37
C GLU A 599 -36.01 12.75 4.79
N LYS A 600 -36.91 13.65 5.23
CA LYS A 600 -37.57 13.56 6.54
C LYS A 600 -38.78 12.63 6.47
N PHE A 601 -38.80 11.64 7.35
CA PHE A 601 -39.95 10.82 7.67
C PHE A 601 -40.48 11.19 9.05
N GLU A 602 -41.59 11.94 9.09
CA GLU A 602 -42.17 12.47 10.32
C GLU A 602 -42.97 11.43 11.12
N GLY A 603 -42.77 11.40 12.44
CA GLY A 603 -43.46 10.45 13.32
C GLY A 603 -43.08 9.00 13.03
N LYS A 604 -41.79 8.76 12.81
CA LYS A 604 -41.21 7.48 12.40
C LYS A 604 -40.02 7.11 13.25
N ASN A 605 -39.84 5.81 13.45
CA ASN A 605 -38.67 5.25 14.10
C ASN A 605 -38.03 4.16 13.21
N ALA A 606 -36.70 4.17 13.13
CA ALA A 606 -35.89 3.19 12.41
C ALA A 606 -34.98 2.45 13.39
N TYR A 607 -35.15 1.15 13.48
CA TYR A 607 -34.36 0.26 14.34
C TYR A 607 -34.31 -1.14 13.71
N VAL A 608 -33.47 -2.03 14.24
CA VAL A 608 -33.27 -3.37 13.69
C VAL A 608 -34.60 -4.13 13.67
N GLY A 609 -34.99 -4.57 12.47
CA GLY A 609 -36.27 -5.22 12.21
C GLY A 609 -37.42 -4.27 11.82
N ASN A 610 -37.26 -2.96 12.02
CA ASN A 610 -38.21 -1.92 11.61
C ASN A 610 -37.49 -0.87 10.75
N GLY A 611 -37.02 -1.34 9.60
CA GLY A 611 -36.43 -0.52 8.56
C GLY A 611 -34.98 -0.09 8.76
N ALA A 612 -34.29 -0.46 9.84
CA ALA A 612 -32.82 -0.48 9.86
C ALA A 612 -32.31 -1.94 9.80
N THR A 613 -31.11 -2.13 9.26
CA THR A 613 -30.41 -3.44 9.27
C THR A 613 -29.39 -3.55 10.40
N TYR A 614 -28.91 -2.42 10.94
CA TYR A 614 -27.93 -2.39 12.02
C TYR A 614 -28.01 -1.10 12.86
N GLU A 615 -27.77 -1.23 14.16
CA GLU A 615 -27.70 -0.12 15.12
C GLU A 615 -26.25 0.33 15.28
N ILE A 616 -25.94 1.56 14.88
CA ILE A 616 -24.58 2.12 15.03
C ILE A 616 -24.41 2.77 16.41
N ASP A 617 -25.46 3.46 16.90
CA ASP A 617 -25.50 3.97 18.28
C ASP A 617 -26.26 3.00 19.20
N GLU A 618 -25.76 2.86 20.45
CA GLU A 618 -26.40 2.09 21.52
C GLU A 618 -27.83 2.56 21.84
N ASP A 619 -28.65 1.68 22.45
CA ASP A 619 -30.06 1.92 22.81
C ASP A 619 -30.31 3.26 23.53
N ALA A 620 -29.38 3.72 24.38
CA ALA A 620 -29.50 4.96 25.13
C ALA A 620 -29.55 6.22 24.25
N GLY A 621 -29.00 6.15 23.03
CA GLY A 621 -28.84 7.28 22.12
C GLY A 621 -27.75 8.25 22.55
N ALA A 622 -27.22 8.99 21.59
CA ALA A 622 -26.27 10.06 21.87
C ALA A 622 -27.00 11.39 22.10
N ALA A 623 -26.64 12.09 23.17
CA ALA A 623 -27.11 13.44 23.41
C ALA A 623 -26.52 14.42 22.37
N VAL A 624 -27.39 15.19 21.74
CA VAL A 624 -27.05 16.25 20.77
C VAL A 624 -27.73 17.57 21.18
N THR A 625 -27.33 18.69 20.59
CA THR A 625 -27.99 19.99 20.82
C THR A 625 -29.13 20.25 19.83
N ALA A 626 -29.02 19.71 18.61
CA ALA A 626 -29.97 19.92 17.52
C ALA A 626 -29.93 18.77 16.48
N LEU A 627 -30.92 18.74 15.59
CA LEU A 627 -31.00 17.80 14.47
C LEU A 627 -29.76 17.85 13.58
N GLU A 628 -29.25 19.04 13.26
CA GLU A 628 -28.10 19.16 12.36
C GLU A 628 -26.84 18.50 12.95
N GLN A 629 -26.65 18.52 14.27
CA GLN A 629 -25.59 17.75 14.92
C GLN A 629 -25.85 16.23 14.83
N CYS A 630 -27.11 15.79 14.79
CA CYS A 630 -27.46 14.38 14.60
C CYS A 630 -27.09 13.91 13.18
N LYS A 631 -27.49 14.68 12.15
CA LYS A 631 -27.09 14.45 10.76
C LYS A 631 -25.57 14.50 10.60
N GLU A 632 -24.90 15.50 11.17
CA GLU A 632 -23.44 15.66 11.17
C GLU A 632 -22.71 14.45 11.74
N ARG A 633 -23.21 13.86 12.84
CA ARG A 633 -22.67 12.63 13.43
C ARG A 633 -22.79 11.44 12.48
N CYS A 634 -23.92 11.30 11.80
CA CYS A 634 -24.14 10.24 10.82
C CYS A 634 -23.29 10.48 9.56
N HIS A 635 -23.29 11.70 9.05
CA HIS A 635 -22.48 12.10 7.91
C HIS A 635 -20.98 11.86 8.17
N SER A 636 -20.48 12.16 9.36
CA SER A 636 -19.09 11.92 9.74
C SER A 636 -18.75 10.44 9.94
N ASP A 637 -19.74 9.57 10.08
CA ASP A 637 -19.59 8.11 10.14
C ASP A 637 -19.91 7.51 8.76
N LEU A 638 -18.85 7.14 8.04
CA LEU A 638 -18.89 6.56 6.70
C LEU A 638 -19.80 5.32 6.56
N SER A 639 -20.21 4.68 7.67
CA SER A 639 -21.11 3.53 7.66
C SER A 639 -22.60 3.88 7.79
N CYS A 640 -22.95 5.12 8.13
CA CYS A 640 -24.32 5.52 8.47
C CYS A 640 -25.20 5.85 7.25
N ASP A 641 -26.45 5.36 7.23
CA ASP A 641 -27.41 5.57 6.13
C ASP A 641 -28.59 6.48 6.55
N CYS A 642 -28.92 6.53 7.84
CA CYS A 642 -29.95 7.43 8.37
C CYS A 642 -29.77 7.71 9.87
N VAL A 643 -30.50 8.72 10.37
CA VAL A 643 -30.62 8.97 11.81
C VAL A 643 -32.07 8.91 12.29
N VAL A 644 -32.25 8.40 13.50
CA VAL A 644 -33.45 8.66 14.31
C VAL A 644 -33.14 9.83 15.25
N PHE A 645 -34.06 10.79 15.33
CA PHE A 645 -33.92 11.96 16.20
C PHE A 645 -35.13 12.13 17.13
N ASP A 646 -34.86 12.16 18.43
CA ASP A 646 -35.83 12.56 19.46
C ASP A 646 -35.77 14.08 19.64
N GLY A 647 -36.76 14.76 19.06
CA GLY A 647 -36.86 16.22 19.14
C GLY A 647 -37.13 16.77 20.55
N GLN A 648 -37.61 15.95 21.49
CA GLN A 648 -37.96 16.35 22.86
C GLN A 648 -36.77 16.20 23.80
N ASN A 649 -36.16 15.01 23.86
CA ASN A 649 -35.03 14.70 24.74
C ASN A 649 -33.67 15.07 24.13
N LYS A 650 -33.63 15.46 22.84
CA LYS A 650 -32.41 15.75 22.07
C LYS A 650 -31.44 14.57 22.01
N LEU A 651 -32.01 13.38 21.79
CA LEU A 651 -31.26 12.16 21.55
C LEU A 651 -31.21 11.86 20.05
N CYS A 652 -30.12 11.22 19.65
CA CYS A 652 -29.81 10.87 18.27
C CYS A 652 -29.33 9.41 18.21
N TRP A 653 -29.78 8.66 17.21
CA TRP A 653 -29.25 7.33 16.91
C TRP A 653 -28.87 7.23 15.43
N LYS A 654 -27.61 6.95 15.15
CA LYS A 654 -27.10 6.52 13.84
C LYS A 654 -27.59 5.12 13.51
N ARG A 655 -28.04 4.92 12.26
CA ARG A 655 -28.63 3.67 11.76
C ARG A 655 -28.07 3.33 10.38
N ARG A 656 -28.07 2.05 10.04
CA ARG A 656 -27.63 1.54 8.73
C ARG A 656 -28.71 0.75 8.01
N GLY A 657 -28.61 0.69 6.69
CA GLY A 657 -29.49 -0.05 5.80
C GLY A 657 -30.93 0.48 5.79
N CYS A 658 -31.10 1.79 5.90
CA CYS A 658 -32.39 2.38 6.22
C CYS A 658 -33.42 2.30 5.08
N VAL A 659 -34.46 1.49 5.25
CA VAL A 659 -35.55 1.26 4.28
C VAL A 659 -36.84 1.92 4.77
N ALA A 660 -37.16 3.09 4.20
CA ALA A 660 -38.26 3.93 4.65
C ALA A 660 -39.65 3.26 4.65
N ALA A 661 -39.89 2.35 3.70
CA ALA A 661 -41.13 1.57 3.62
C ALA A 661 -41.36 0.63 4.82
N SER A 662 -40.35 0.45 5.69
CA SER A 662 -40.38 -0.45 6.85
C SER A 662 -40.19 0.26 8.20
N PHE A 663 -40.17 1.60 8.24
CA PHE A 663 -40.10 2.35 9.50
C PHE A 663 -41.39 2.22 10.31
N ASP A 664 -41.24 2.00 11.62
CA ASP A 664 -42.35 1.94 12.58
C ASP A 664 -42.98 3.33 12.77
N VAL A 665 -44.25 3.38 13.18
CA VAL A 665 -44.98 4.64 13.42
C VAL A 665 -44.87 5.01 14.89
N ASP A 666 -43.99 5.96 15.20
CA ASP A 666 -43.82 6.48 16.55
C ASP A 666 -43.71 8.03 16.51
N PRO A 667 -44.71 8.77 17.05
CA PRO A 667 -44.73 10.23 17.00
C PRO A 667 -43.71 10.91 17.94
N LEU A 668 -42.91 10.15 18.71
CA LEU A 668 -41.81 10.70 19.50
C LEU A 668 -40.54 10.95 18.68
N TYR A 669 -40.40 10.28 17.53
CA TYR A 669 -39.20 10.28 16.72
C TYR A 669 -39.48 10.74 15.28
N ASP A 670 -38.44 11.30 14.67
CA ASP A 670 -38.37 11.51 13.22
C ASP A 670 -37.17 10.73 12.67
N VAL A 671 -37.31 10.10 11.50
CA VAL A 671 -36.17 9.51 10.76
C VAL A 671 -35.74 10.46 9.65
N TYR A 672 -34.44 10.64 9.49
CA TYR A 672 -33.85 11.39 8.39
C TYR A 672 -32.93 10.43 7.64
N VAL A 673 -33.32 10.06 6.42
CA VAL A 673 -32.52 9.19 5.55
C VAL A 673 -31.66 10.09 4.67
N GLN A 674 -30.37 9.77 4.55
CA GLN A 674 -29.52 10.45 3.59
C GLN A 674 -29.97 10.00 2.20
N GLU A 675 -30.38 10.94 1.35
CA GLU A 675 -30.54 10.66 -0.07
C GLU A 675 -29.16 10.26 -0.59
N GLU A 676 -29.06 9.08 -1.20
CA GLU A 676 -27.84 8.67 -1.89
C GLU A 676 -27.56 9.75 -2.94
N VAL A 677 -26.39 10.37 -2.86
CA VAL A 677 -25.89 11.23 -3.94
C VAL A 677 -25.62 10.29 -5.09
N VAL A 678 -26.65 10.04 -5.88
CA VAL A 678 -26.49 9.52 -7.22
C VAL A 678 -25.72 10.63 -7.94
N ASP A 679 -24.44 10.40 -8.20
CA ASP A 679 -23.58 11.21 -9.06
C ASP A 679 -24.10 11.08 -10.51
N GLY A 680 -25.33 11.57 -10.70
CA GLY A 680 -26.18 11.28 -11.82
C GLY A 680 -25.84 12.19 -12.98
N GLU A 681 -25.45 11.56 -14.09
CA GLU A 681 -25.20 12.20 -15.38
C GLU A 681 -24.17 13.32 -15.26
N GLY A 682 -22.88 12.94 -15.34
CA GLY A 682 -21.76 13.87 -15.39
C GLY A 682 -22.10 15.04 -16.30
N SER A 683 -22.19 16.24 -15.69
CA SER A 683 -22.81 17.38 -16.34
C SER A 683 -21.90 17.84 -17.47
N GLY A 684 -22.19 17.34 -18.68
CA GLY A 684 -21.71 17.83 -19.96
C GLY A 684 -22.28 19.22 -20.23
N GLY A 685 -22.00 20.16 -19.33
CA GLY A 685 -21.90 21.55 -19.70
C GLY A 685 -20.83 21.60 -20.78
N ASN A 686 -21.25 21.92 -22.00
CA ASN A 686 -20.36 22.54 -22.96
C ASN A 686 -19.97 23.89 -22.36
N ASP A 687 -18.92 23.87 -21.54
CA ASP A 687 -18.15 25.05 -21.22
C ASP A 687 -16.95 25.00 -22.17
N ASP A 688 -17.16 25.55 -23.37
CA ASP A 688 -16.15 25.80 -24.39
C ASP A 688 -15.16 26.92 -23.96
N GLY A 689 -14.84 26.94 -22.67
CA GLY A 689 -13.77 27.71 -22.07
C GLY A 689 -12.42 27.19 -22.53
N GLU A 690 -11.76 27.97 -23.39
CA GLU A 690 -10.37 27.79 -23.75
C GLU A 690 -9.53 27.62 -22.47
N ILE A 691 -8.94 26.43 -22.29
CA ILE A 691 -7.83 26.25 -21.36
C ILE A 691 -6.65 27.00 -21.97
N GLU A 692 -6.49 28.28 -21.61
CA GLU A 692 -5.24 28.98 -21.85
C GLU A 692 -4.14 28.23 -21.07
N ASP A 693 -3.11 27.79 -21.80
CA ASP A 693 -1.92 27.16 -21.22
C ASP A 693 -1.27 28.11 -20.20
N GLY A 694 -1.54 27.86 -18.92
CA GLY A 694 -1.04 28.67 -17.81
C GLY A 694 0.47 28.55 -17.68
N GLU A 695 1.21 29.44 -18.37
CA GLU A 695 2.66 29.62 -18.25
C GLU A 695 3.13 29.50 -16.79
N ILE A 696 3.78 28.37 -16.46
CA ILE A 696 4.76 28.35 -15.37
C ILE A 696 5.92 29.23 -15.85
N LYS A 697 5.99 30.46 -15.34
CA LYS A 697 6.99 31.44 -15.75
C LYS A 697 8.35 31.08 -15.17
N ASP A 698 9.12 30.34 -15.96
CA ASP A 698 10.55 30.15 -15.74
C ASP A 698 11.28 31.50 -15.71
N GLY A 699 11.73 31.85 -14.51
CA GLY A 699 12.49 33.06 -14.24
C GLY A 699 13.94 32.95 -14.72
N ASP A 700 14.19 33.50 -15.90
CA ASP A 700 15.43 34.21 -16.26
C ASP A 700 16.74 33.40 -16.28
N ARG A 701 17.02 32.77 -17.43
CA ARG A 701 18.41 32.52 -17.88
C ARG A 701 18.58 32.91 -19.34
N GLY A 702 19.50 33.84 -19.59
CA GLY A 702 19.89 34.28 -20.93
C GLY A 702 20.44 33.13 -21.78
N GLY A 703 20.02 33.08 -23.04
CA GLY A 703 20.29 31.95 -23.92
C GLY A 703 21.59 32.02 -24.72
N GLU A 704 21.89 30.92 -25.40
CA GLU A 704 22.75 30.85 -26.58
C GLU A 704 22.08 29.94 -27.62
N GLU A 705 21.98 30.41 -28.87
CA GLU A 705 21.27 29.69 -29.95
C GLU A 705 22.08 28.50 -30.50
N GLY A 706 21.67 27.27 -30.18
CA GLY A 706 22.18 26.04 -30.79
C GLY A 706 21.24 25.49 -31.86
N LYS A 707 21.50 25.75 -33.14
CA LYS A 707 20.70 25.22 -34.27
C LYS A 707 20.82 23.70 -34.38
N VAL A 708 19.70 22.99 -34.22
CA VAL A 708 19.58 21.56 -34.60
C VAL A 708 19.13 21.47 -36.06
N GLY A 709 19.89 20.75 -36.88
CA GLY A 709 19.56 20.47 -38.28
C GLY A 709 18.77 19.16 -38.44
N GLU A 710 17.86 19.14 -39.41
CA GLU A 710 17.08 17.97 -39.78
C GLU A 710 17.97 16.81 -40.28
N ILE A 711 17.65 15.57 -39.88
CA ILE A 711 18.28 14.35 -40.37
C ILE A 711 17.28 13.59 -41.26
N PRO A 712 17.55 13.36 -42.56
CA PRO A 712 16.69 12.56 -43.41
C PRO A 712 16.93 11.05 -43.23
N PHE A 713 15.85 10.28 -43.25
CA PHE A 713 15.84 8.82 -43.30
C PHE A 713 16.62 8.26 -44.51
N VAL A 714 17.41 7.20 -44.29
CA VAL A 714 18.00 6.37 -45.37
C VAL A 714 17.81 4.88 -45.00
N PRO A 715 17.24 4.04 -45.88
CA PRO A 715 17.02 2.63 -45.59
C PRO A 715 18.32 1.80 -45.72
N LEU A 716 18.56 0.91 -44.77
CA LEU A 716 19.73 0.01 -44.78
C LEU A 716 19.56 -1.15 -45.77
N GLY A 717 20.52 -1.28 -46.68
CA GLY A 717 20.66 -2.43 -47.57
C GLY A 717 21.53 -3.54 -46.96
N VAL A 718 21.23 -4.78 -47.33
CA VAL A 718 21.95 -6.00 -46.89
C VAL A 718 23.39 -6.02 -47.43
N GLY A 719 24.37 -6.31 -46.57
CA GLY A 719 25.77 -6.49 -46.94
C GLY A 719 26.43 -7.66 -46.21
N ILE A 720 26.88 -8.66 -46.97
CA ILE A 720 27.56 -9.87 -46.45
C ILE A 720 29.08 -9.67 -46.61
N GLY A 721 29.86 -9.93 -45.55
CA GLY A 721 31.32 -9.97 -45.61
C GLY A 721 31.91 -10.30 -44.24
N GLY A 722 32.90 -11.20 -44.17
CA GLY A 722 33.47 -11.66 -42.89
C GLY A 722 34.98 -11.86 -42.91
N SER A 723 35.51 -12.52 -41.87
CA SER A 723 36.93 -12.86 -41.62
C SER A 723 37.76 -11.69 -41.01
N VAL A 724 38.72 -11.88 -40.07
CA VAL A 724 39.28 -13.12 -39.44
C VAL A 724 40.13 -12.77 -38.19
N VAL A 725 40.07 -13.61 -37.12
CA VAL A 725 41.11 -13.91 -36.05
C VAL A 725 41.66 -12.70 -35.22
N VAL A 726 41.76 -12.69 -33.87
CA VAL A 726 42.46 -13.57 -32.87
C VAL A 726 41.62 -13.58 -31.56
N GLY A 727 41.64 -14.58 -30.65
CA GLY A 727 42.27 -15.91 -30.67
C GLY A 727 43.09 -16.30 -29.41
N ALA A 728 42.51 -16.35 -28.20
CA ALA A 728 43.18 -16.80 -26.97
C ALA A 728 42.35 -17.84 -26.18
N ALA A 729 42.98 -18.95 -25.77
CA ALA A 729 42.36 -20.02 -24.98
C ALA A 729 43.13 -20.25 -23.68
N ALA A 730 42.40 -20.50 -22.58
CA ALA A 730 42.93 -21.09 -21.35
C ALA A 730 41.83 -21.91 -20.67
N ALA A 731 42.18 -23.09 -20.17
CA ALA A 731 41.23 -24.06 -19.62
C ALA A 731 41.78 -24.66 -18.32
N LEU A 732 40.90 -25.00 -17.37
CA LEU A 732 41.09 -25.94 -16.23
C LEU A 732 42.32 -25.64 -15.29
N TYR A 733 42.24 -25.63 -13.95
CA TYR A 733 41.52 -26.55 -13.08
C TYR A 733 41.62 -26.14 -11.60
N TRP A 734 40.84 -26.80 -10.77
CA TRP A 734 40.70 -26.68 -9.32
C TRP A 734 41.95 -27.10 -8.51
N LYS A 735 42.20 -26.47 -7.35
CA LYS A 735 42.96 -27.13 -6.25
C LYS A 735 42.53 -26.67 -4.85
N ARG A 736 42.01 -27.62 -4.06
CA ARG A 736 41.58 -27.49 -2.66
C ARG A 736 42.63 -26.83 -1.74
N ARG A 737 42.15 -26.04 -0.77
CA ARG A 737 42.67 -26.05 0.61
C ARG A 737 41.52 -26.31 1.58
N ALA A 738 41.68 -27.32 2.42
CA ALA A 738 40.89 -27.55 3.62
C ALA A 738 41.86 -27.62 4.80
N ASN A 739 41.50 -27.00 5.92
CA ASN A 739 41.75 -27.44 7.30
C ASN A 739 41.46 -26.28 8.27
N GLY A 740 40.59 -26.53 9.25
CA GLY A 740 40.16 -25.52 10.22
C GLY A 740 39.18 -26.08 11.24
N ALA A 741 39.48 -27.26 11.81
CA ALA A 741 38.66 -27.83 12.86
C ALA A 741 38.67 -26.92 14.12
N ARG A 742 37.50 -26.63 14.67
CA ARG A 742 37.37 -26.08 16.03
C ARG A 742 36.72 -27.10 16.95
N THR A 743 37.29 -27.20 18.15
CA THR A 743 37.02 -28.23 19.14
C THR A 743 35.84 -27.85 20.02
N THR A 744 35.03 -28.85 20.38
CA THR A 744 33.99 -28.77 21.39
C THR A 744 34.56 -28.38 22.76
N LEU A 745 33.80 -27.61 23.54
CA LEU A 745 33.98 -27.55 24.99
C LEU A 745 32.60 -27.41 25.66
N LEU A 746 32.27 -28.41 26.47
CA LEU A 746 31.08 -28.44 27.33
C LEU A 746 31.34 -27.61 28.59
N GLY A 747 30.30 -26.90 29.05
CA GLY A 747 30.21 -26.21 30.33
C GLY A 747 28.76 -25.93 30.63
#